data_AF-A0A1A3DKU1-F1
#
_entry.id   AF-A0A1A3DKU1-F1
#
_cell.length_a   1.000
_cell.length_b   1.000
_cell.length_c   1.000
_cell.angle_alpha   90.00
_cell.angle_beta   90.00
_cell.angle_gamma   90.00
#
_symmetry.space_group_name_H-M   'P 1'
#
loop_
_entity.id
_entity.type
_entity.pdbx_description
1 polymer ?
#
loop_
_entity_poly.entity_id
_entity_poly.type
_entity_poly.pdbx_seq_one_letter_code
_entity_poly.pdbx_strand_id
1 'polypeptide(L)'
;MTNTYPPAGPQVPAADTDIVIDAPPDLPSRVSPGMLPRVVPIVISLMCMGIMAAAYTAGTGVAHNPMFLVFPVMTLVSTAVAGLTGRARQPGGGIDADRDRYLGYLSQMSQSVSEIAVAQYRSSIRSHPDPDTLWSLIAGPRMWERPPTDADFCLIRMGMGTQPLARRVVAPQLPAEEARDPVTAEALERFLRTHSTIHAPVTIALRDDASVAIDGDPGAVRGLLRAIVCQLAVLHDPDHLLIAAVLSDANRGHWEWLKWLPHNQHPTDRDEAGPVRMIYATPAEAQHALGAAQRRRMLVVIDLVEGVDPIAGATTIGVGTGREGTPPVIRGLTPTAPGWCPDQMTAIDALICARRLAGCRAGIGRPGSRDASWPDLIGHSDVHRFDPVTWWGSERPLDRLRVPIGTTVDGTPLELDIKEPAENGMGPHGLCIGATGSGKSELLRTIALGMMARNSPETLNLLLVDFKGGATFLDYAQAPHVSAVITNLADDAPLVARMRDALAGEMNRRQQLLRKAGCVSVAAYDRARRSAAGLSSLPTLFIIVDEFSELLSQHPDFADMFVAIGRLGRSLGMHLLLASQRLDEGRLRGLEAHLSYRMCMKTLSAAESQTVLGTLDAYRLPTAPGAGFLRIGGDEPIRFQAALVSAPLQTDAPAGAATGPAGPVRLFGTRLTGAVSRAVEMSGTPERTISRAVLDRLRGQGPPAHRVWLPPLGPAPALHTVLADVECHTGGLTVPVGIVDRPFDQCRTPLMVDMSGAAGNVAVIGAPQSGKSTALRTLITSMAATHDPSQVQFYCLDFGGGALSAVQALPHVGAVAGRTDPRLVSRIVDECIAVVRRREAVFTEHRIASIAHYRQRRADQAAPRDPFGDVFLVIDGWASVRQEFSAQEESITALATQGLSFGVHVVLSASRWAEVRPSLRDQIGSRIELRLGEPADSEIDRKAAQHVPRDSPGRGLSHDGLHMTIALPIAEVPAGETVAPAIPLLPTHVDREAMVRGCSAELGTRILIGLRERELQPVAVDFKHHSHLLVLGDNECGKTATLRTLCREIVRTNTAIQAQLLIIDFRRALLGVVESEHLGGYAMSQAALAVLLPSLLEVLQARMPPPDASQAQLRDGSWWSGPDLYVIVDDYDLVATPAGNALAPIIEFLPYADDLGLRLVIARRSGGVERAMFEPLLASLRDLGCMSLTMSGSSAQSASFGCAEPVRLPPGRGVLTSRVGDEELIQVAWSPP
;
A
#
# COMPACT_ATOMS: atom_id res chain seq x y z
N MET A 1 0.33 -56.73 6.08
CA MET A 1 -0.28 -56.49 7.41
C MET A 1 -0.59 -55.00 7.49
N THR A 2 -1.86 -54.68 7.61
CA THR A 2 -2.48 -53.35 7.56
C THR A 2 -2.05 -52.48 8.74
N ASN A 3 -1.34 -51.38 8.49
CA ASN A 3 -1.11 -50.31 9.47
C ASN A 3 -2.29 -49.33 9.47
N THR A 4 -3.43 -49.82 9.91
CA THR A 4 -4.45 -48.98 10.55
C THR A 4 -3.84 -48.42 11.84
N TYR A 5 -3.69 -47.10 11.93
CA TYR A 5 -3.69 -46.45 13.24
C TYR A 5 -4.93 -46.96 13.99
N PRO A 6 -4.82 -47.50 15.22
CA PRO A 6 -6.03 -47.71 15.99
C PRO A 6 -6.67 -46.33 16.19
N PRO A 7 -8.00 -46.23 16.16
CA PRO A 7 -8.69 -44.98 16.46
C PRO A 7 -8.22 -44.44 17.81
N ALA A 8 -8.40 -43.13 18.03
CA ALA A 8 -8.36 -42.54 19.36
C ALA A 8 -9.01 -43.54 20.33
N GLY A 9 -8.26 -43.97 21.35
CA GLY A 9 -8.78 -44.92 22.33
C GLY A 9 -10.10 -44.39 22.89
N PRO A 10 -11.02 -45.27 23.33
CA PRO A 10 -12.31 -44.83 23.84
C PRO A 10 -12.08 -43.73 24.87
N GLN A 11 -12.49 -42.51 24.52
CA GLN A 11 -12.51 -41.41 25.47
C GLN A 11 -13.39 -41.88 26.63
N VAL A 12 -12.89 -41.72 27.86
CA VAL A 12 -13.76 -41.84 29.02
C VAL A 12 -14.91 -40.87 28.74
N PRO A 13 -16.18 -41.33 28.66
CA PRO A 13 -17.27 -40.41 28.39
C PRO A 13 -17.24 -39.33 29.48
N ALA A 14 -17.33 -38.07 29.08
CA ALA A 14 -17.32 -36.93 29.98
C ALA A 14 -18.23 -37.19 31.20
N ALA A 15 -17.83 -36.64 32.35
CA ALA A 15 -18.51 -36.79 33.65
C ALA A 15 -19.87 -36.06 33.68
N ASP A 16 -20.68 -36.19 32.64
CA ASP A 16 -21.89 -35.40 32.43
C ASP A 16 -23.15 -36.03 33.01
N THR A 17 -23.08 -37.19 33.68
CA THR A 17 -24.22 -37.74 34.47
C THR A 17 -23.77 -38.85 35.43
N ASP A 18 -24.09 -38.70 36.72
CA ASP A 18 -23.95 -39.76 37.74
C ASP A 18 -24.89 -40.93 37.45
N ILE A 19 -24.49 -42.15 37.80
CA ILE A 19 -25.35 -43.35 37.68
C ILE A 19 -26.25 -43.38 38.92
N VAL A 20 -27.47 -42.88 38.77
CA VAL A 20 -28.49 -42.94 39.83
C VAL A 20 -29.13 -44.31 39.78
N ILE A 21 -29.02 -45.08 40.87
CA ILE A 21 -29.74 -46.35 41.00
C ILE A 21 -31.13 -46.06 41.56
N ASP A 22 -32.16 -46.69 40.99
CA ASP A 22 -33.52 -46.57 41.49
C ASP A 22 -33.67 -47.25 42.85
N ALA A 23 -34.50 -46.65 43.72
CA ALA A 23 -34.86 -47.26 45.00
C ALA A 23 -35.52 -48.63 44.77
N PRO A 24 -35.26 -49.62 45.65
CA PRO A 24 -35.97 -50.89 45.59
C PRO A 24 -37.48 -50.66 45.74
N PRO A 25 -38.33 -51.48 45.10
CA PRO A 25 -39.78 -51.33 45.19
C PRO A 25 -40.25 -51.44 46.65
N ASP A 26 -41.13 -50.53 47.05
CA ASP A 26 -41.76 -50.56 48.37
C ASP A 26 -42.61 -51.83 48.54
N LEU A 27 -42.61 -52.39 49.75
CA LEU A 27 -43.61 -53.41 50.09
C LEU A 27 -45.01 -52.79 49.98
N PRO A 28 -45.96 -53.43 49.28
CA PRO A 28 -47.32 -52.92 49.20
C PRO A 28 -47.88 -52.80 50.62
N SER A 29 -48.17 -51.56 51.03
CA SER A 29 -48.86 -51.30 52.29
C SER A 29 -50.14 -52.15 52.32
N ARG A 30 -50.37 -52.91 53.40
CA ARG A 30 -51.63 -53.65 53.61
C ARG A 30 -52.78 -52.66 53.79
N VAL A 31 -53.27 -52.10 52.70
CA VAL A 31 -54.59 -51.48 52.67
C VAL A 31 -55.56 -52.62 52.37
N SER A 32 -56.30 -53.04 53.39
CA SER A 32 -57.44 -53.94 53.21
C SER A 32 -58.39 -53.30 52.18
N PRO A 33 -58.67 -53.93 51.03
CA PRO A 33 -59.70 -53.41 50.14
C PRO A 33 -61.04 -53.53 50.86
N GLY A 34 -61.59 -52.40 51.31
CA GLY A 34 -62.92 -52.35 51.91
C GLY A 34 -63.94 -52.98 50.96
N MET A 35 -64.86 -53.81 51.48
CA MET A 35 -65.85 -54.55 50.67
C MET A 35 -66.84 -53.67 49.89
N LEU A 36 -66.81 -52.34 50.07
CA LEU A 36 -67.78 -51.38 49.54
C LEU A 36 -67.96 -51.41 48.00
N PRO A 37 -66.92 -51.43 47.14
CA PRO A 37 -67.11 -51.33 45.70
C PRO A 37 -67.63 -52.62 45.05
N ARG A 38 -67.73 -53.74 45.79
CA ARG A 38 -68.35 -55.00 45.31
C ARG A 38 -69.84 -55.09 45.61
N VAL A 39 -70.35 -54.31 46.57
CA VAL A 39 -71.76 -54.36 47.02
C VAL A 39 -72.62 -53.29 46.34
N VAL A 40 -72.01 -52.18 45.90
CA VAL A 40 -72.69 -51.03 45.26
C VAL A 40 -73.60 -51.41 44.07
N PRO A 41 -73.19 -52.27 43.11
CA PRO A 41 -74.07 -52.64 41.98
C PRO A 41 -75.29 -53.46 42.42
N ILE A 42 -75.12 -54.35 43.41
CA ILE A 42 -76.18 -55.21 43.93
C ILE A 42 -77.23 -54.37 44.69
N VAL A 43 -76.78 -53.38 45.47
CA VAL A 43 -77.68 -52.46 46.20
C VAL A 43 -78.47 -51.57 45.24
N ILE A 44 -77.86 -51.05 44.18
CA ILE A 44 -78.56 -50.22 43.17
C ILE A 44 -79.62 -51.06 42.43
N SER A 45 -79.30 -52.29 42.04
CA SER A 45 -80.27 -53.19 41.39
C SER A 45 -81.44 -53.58 42.31
N LEU A 46 -81.18 -53.81 43.61
CA LEU A 46 -82.23 -54.05 44.61
C LEU A 46 -83.11 -52.81 44.85
N MET A 47 -82.50 -51.62 44.86
CA MET A 47 -83.23 -50.35 45.04
C MET A 47 -84.14 -50.04 43.84
N CYS A 48 -83.67 -50.27 42.61
CA CYS A 48 -84.50 -50.12 41.40
C CYS A 48 -85.66 -51.13 41.37
N MET A 49 -85.46 -52.38 41.84
CA MET A 49 -86.55 -53.34 42.00
C MET A 49 -87.57 -52.91 43.06
N GLY A 50 -87.11 -52.32 44.18
CA GLY A 50 -87.99 -51.80 45.23
C GLY A 50 -88.85 -50.61 44.79
N ILE A 51 -88.28 -49.68 44.02
CA ILE A 51 -89.02 -48.56 43.42
C ILE A 51 -90.07 -49.06 42.42
N MET A 52 -89.78 -50.16 41.70
CA MET A 52 -90.72 -50.77 40.76
C MET A 52 -91.87 -51.50 41.45
N ALA A 53 -91.62 -52.19 42.57
CA ALA A 53 -92.68 -52.79 43.38
C ALA A 53 -93.62 -51.73 43.97
N ALA A 54 -93.07 -50.60 44.43
CA ALA A 54 -93.85 -49.46 44.93
C ALA A 54 -94.70 -48.80 43.83
N ALA A 55 -94.16 -48.64 42.62
CA ALA A 55 -94.89 -48.10 41.46
C ALA A 55 -96.02 -49.02 40.97
N TYR A 56 -95.86 -50.35 41.11
CA TYR A 56 -96.90 -51.33 40.76
C TYR A 56 -98.04 -51.35 41.79
N THR A 57 -97.77 -51.10 43.07
CA THR A 57 -98.78 -51.00 44.13
C THR A 57 -99.48 -49.64 44.19
N ALA A 58 -98.87 -48.57 43.66
CA ALA A 58 -99.41 -47.20 43.69
C ALA A 58 -100.31 -46.83 42.49
N GLY A 59 -100.59 -47.76 41.57
CA GLY A 59 -101.59 -47.57 40.51
C GLY A 59 -101.27 -46.45 39.50
N THR A 60 -100.02 -45.99 39.43
CA THR A 60 -99.59 -44.96 38.48
C THR A 60 -99.32 -45.57 37.10
N GLY A 61 -100.01 -45.08 36.07
CA GLY A 61 -100.07 -45.63 34.70
C GLY A 61 -98.77 -45.64 33.87
N VAL A 62 -97.59 -45.71 34.49
CA VAL A 62 -96.28 -45.82 33.81
C VAL A 62 -95.87 -47.31 33.60
N ALA A 63 -96.71 -48.26 34.02
CA ALA A 63 -96.37 -49.69 34.13
C ALA A 63 -96.66 -50.58 32.89
N HIS A 64 -96.63 -50.07 31.65
CA HIS A 64 -96.89 -50.91 30.46
C HIS A 64 -95.86 -50.77 29.33
N ASN A 65 -94.69 -50.17 29.57
CA ASN A 65 -93.62 -50.13 28.56
C ASN A 65 -92.60 -51.28 28.79
N PRO A 66 -92.54 -52.31 27.91
CA PRO A 66 -91.69 -53.49 28.10
C PRO A 66 -90.19 -53.20 28.06
N MET A 67 -89.75 -52.04 27.58
CA MET A 67 -88.33 -51.64 27.57
C MET A 67 -87.73 -51.41 28.98
N PHE A 68 -88.55 -51.09 30.00
CA PHE A 68 -88.06 -50.85 31.36
C PHE A 68 -87.76 -52.14 32.16
N LEU A 69 -88.24 -53.29 31.71
CA LEU A 69 -88.00 -54.59 32.36
C LEU A 69 -86.61 -55.18 32.07
N VAL A 70 -85.96 -54.77 30.97
CA VAL A 70 -84.73 -55.39 30.48
C VAL A 70 -83.47 -54.89 31.20
N PHE A 71 -83.47 -53.63 31.66
CA PHE A 71 -82.27 -52.96 32.18
C PHE A 71 -81.68 -53.58 33.48
N PRO A 72 -82.48 -53.99 34.49
CA PRO A 72 -81.95 -54.60 35.71
C PRO A 72 -81.42 -56.02 35.49
N VAL A 73 -82.07 -56.78 34.62
CA VAL A 73 -81.66 -58.16 34.29
C VAL A 73 -80.35 -58.14 33.52
N MET A 74 -80.17 -57.19 32.59
CA MET A 74 -78.95 -57.11 31.80
C MET A 74 -77.72 -56.67 32.63
N THR A 75 -77.90 -55.82 33.65
CA THR A 75 -76.81 -55.46 34.58
C THR A 75 -76.37 -56.64 35.46
N LEU A 76 -77.31 -57.49 35.86
CA LEU A 76 -77.03 -58.69 36.66
C LEU A 76 -76.34 -59.79 35.82
N VAL A 77 -76.76 -59.96 34.56
CA VAL A 77 -76.07 -60.86 33.61
C VAL A 77 -74.68 -60.34 33.26
N SER A 78 -74.51 -59.02 33.07
CA SER A 78 -73.20 -58.40 32.78
C SER A 78 -72.21 -58.58 33.95
N THR A 79 -72.67 -58.46 35.20
CA THR A 79 -71.84 -58.70 36.39
C THR A 79 -71.51 -60.18 36.59
N ALA A 80 -72.44 -61.10 36.27
CA ALA A 80 -72.17 -62.53 36.29
C ALA A 80 -71.18 -62.97 35.18
N VAL A 81 -71.29 -62.38 33.98
CA VAL A 81 -70.37 -62.63 32.86
C VAL A 81 -68.97 -62.05 33.16
N ALA A 82 -68.88 -60.89 33.81
CA ALA A 82 -67.61 -60.33 34.28
C ALA A 82 -66.96 -61.18 35.40
N GLY A 83 -67.78 -61.83 36.24
CA GLY A 83 -67.31 -62.77 37.27
C GLY A 83 -66.84 -64.12 36.72
N LEU A 84 -67.34 -64.55 35.56
CA LEU A 84 -67.02 -65.84 34.94
C LEU A 84 -65.99 -65.76 33.80
N THR A 85 -65.79 -64.59 33.16
CA THR A 85 -64.82 -64.40 32.07
C THR A 85 -63.63 -63.51 32.44
N GLY A 86 -63.52 -63.07 33.69
CA GLY A 86 -62.43 -62.23 34.21
C GLY A 86 -61.10 -62.96 34.46
N ARG A 87 -60.49 -63.53 33.42
CA ARG A 87 -59.06 -63.89 33.41
C ARG A 87 -58.32 -63.05 32.37
N ALA A 88 -58.31 -61.73 32.59
CA ALA A 88 -57.34 -60.83 31.99
C ALA A 88 -57.18 -59.58 32.88
N ARG A 89 -55.94 -59.36 33.33
CA ARG A 89 -55.39 -58.14 33.94
C ARG A 89 -55.87 -57.77 35.35
N GLN A 90 -55.40 -58.56 36.33
CA GLN A 90 -54.92 -57.96 37.58
C GLN A 90 -53.46 -57.51 37.35
N PRO A 91 -53.09 -56.24 37.56
CA PRO A 91 -51.71 -55.85 37.79
C PRO A 91 -51.35 -56.29 39.21
N GLY A 92 -51.08 -57.58 39.37
CA GLY A 92 -50.66 -58.21 40.62
C GLY A 92 -49.41 -59.01 40.37
N GLY A 93 -48.30 -58.35 40.05
CA GLY A 93 -46.99 -58.94 40.27
C GLY A 93 -46.81 -59.06 41.77
N GLY A 94 -46.73 -60.29 42.28
CA GLY A 94 -46.41 -60.50 43.70
C GLY A 94 -45.01 -59.98 44.02
N ILE A 95 -44.69 -59.89 45.31
CA ILE A 95 -43.37 -59.47 45.84
C ILE A 95 -42.22 -60.17 45.08
N ASP A 96 -42.39 -61.43 44.69
CA ASP A 96 -41.39 -62.19 43.93
C ASP A 96 -41.19 -61.69 42.49
N ALA A 97 -42.23 -61.23 41.80
CA ALA A 97 -42.10 -60.66 40.46
C ALA A 97 -41.45 -59.26 40.48
N ASP A 98 -41.64 -58.51 41.56
CA ASP A 98 -40.97 -57.21 41.77
C ASP A 98 -39.51 -57.40 42.20
N ARG A 99 -39.21 -58.43 43.01
CA ARG A 99 -37.83 -58.87 43.30
C ARG A 99 -37.08 -59.29 42.05
N ASP A 100 -37.65 -60.18 41.22
CA ASP A 100 -37.02 -60.65 39.98
C ASP A 100 -36.75 -59.49 39.01
N ARG A 101 -37.69 -58.54 38.91
CA ARG A 101 -37.52 -57.33 38.09
C ARG A 101 -36.39 -56.44 38.61
N TYR A 102 -36.33 -56.21 39.93
CA TYR A 102 -35.30 -55.35 40.53
C TYR A 102 -33.91 -56.01 40.50
N LEU A 103 -33.81 -57.31 40.77
CA LEU A 103 -32.55 -58.06 40.63
C LEU A 103 -32.09 -58.14 39.17
N GLY A 104 -33.03 -58.31 38.22
CA GLY A 104 -32.75 -58.22 36.79
C GLY A 104 -32.25 -56.82 36.38
N TYR A 105 -32.85 -55.76 36.93
CA TYR A 105 -32.38 -54.38 36.76
C TYR A 105 -30.96 -54.18 37.32
N LEU A 106 -30.68 -54.62 38.55
CA LEU A 106 -29.33 -54.55 39.13
C LEU A 106 -28.32 -55.37 38.31
N SER A 107 -28.71 -56.52 37.77
CA SER A 107 -27.85 -57.32 36.88
C SER A 107 -27.54 -56.57 35.58
N GLN A 108 -28.54 -55.96 34.93
CA GLN A 108 -28.32 -55.15 33.73
C GLN A 108 -27.45 -53.92 34.03
N MET A 109 -27.68 -53.27 35.16
CA MET A 109 -26.86 -52.15 35.63
C MET A 109 -25.43 -52.59 35.93
N SER A 110 -25.23 -53.81 36.47
CA SER A 110 -23.89 -54.35 36.77
C SER A 110 -23.06 -54.55 35.51
N GLN A 111 -23.71 -54.95 34.41
CA GLN A 111 -23.07 -55.10 33.10
C GLN A 111 -22.64 -53.73 32.55
N SER A 112 -23.53 -52.74 32.58
CA SER A 112 -23.22 -51.36 32.17
C SER A 112 -22.09 -50.73 33.00
N VAL A 113 -22.11 -50.92 34.32
CA VAL A 113 -21.06 -50.42 35.20
C VAL A 113 -19.74 -51.15 34.97
N SER A 114 -19.77 -52.46 34.71
CA SER A 114 -18.56 -53.23 34.38
C SER A 114 -17.93 -52.80 33.05
N GLU A 115 -18.73 -52.47 32.04
CA GLU A 115 -18.25 -51.90 30.78
C GLU A 115 -17.55 -50.55 30.99
N ILE A 116 -18.13 -49.67 31.83
CA ILE A 116 -17.53 -48.39 32.23
C ILE A 116 -16.23 -48.62 33.01
N ALA A 117 -16.22 -49.56 33.95
CA ALA A 117 -15.03 -49.91 34.73
C ALA A 117 -13.89 -50.43 33.84
N VAL A 118 -14.19 -51.31 32.88
CA VAL A 118 -13.21 -51.82 31.90
C VAL A 118 -12.71 -50.71 30.98
N ALA A 119 -13.58 -49.81 30.52
CA ALA A 119 -13.20 -48.68 29.70
C ALA A 119 -12.30 -47.70 30.47
N GLN A 120 -12.65 -47.37 31.72
CA GLN A 120 -11.84 -46.53 32.61
C GLN A 120 -10.47 -47.18 32.88
N TYR A 121 -10.43 -48.48 33.18
CA TYR A 121 -9.19 -49.23 33.41
C TYR A 121 -8.29 -49.24 32.16
N ARG A 122 -8.85 -49.58 30.98
CA ARG A 122 -8.09 -49.59 29.72
C ARG A 122 -7.56 -48.21 29.34
N SER A 123 -8.37 -47.17 29.52
CA SER A 123 -7.96 -45.79 29.28
C SER A 123 -6.86 -45.37 30.26
N SER A 124 -7.02 -45.67 31.55
CA SER A 124 -6.05 -45.32 32.59
C SER A 124 -4.72 -46.04 32.41
N ILE A 125 -4.71 -47.32 32.03
CA ILE A 125 -3.47 -48.07 31.72
C ILE A 125 -2.86 -47.61 30.41
N ARG A 126 -3.67 -47.22 29.42
CA ARG A 126 -3.13 -46.63 28.20
C ARG A 126 -2.39 -45.34 28.56
N SER A 127 -3.03 -44.41 29.26
CA SER A 127 -2.41 -43.14 29.65
C SER A 127 -1.24 -43.35 30.61
N HIS A 128 -1.37 -44.23 31.59
CA HIS A 128 -0.35 -44.53 32.61
C HIS A 128 0.10 -46.00 32.51
N PRO A 129 0.97 -46.31 31.53
CA PRO A 129 1.44 -47.67 31.28
C PRO A 129 2.19 -48.23 32.48
N ASP A 130 2.23 -49.55 32.58
CA ASP A 130 3.00 -50.23 33.61
C ASP A 130 4.51 -49.96 33.41
N PRO A 131 5.28 -49.62 34.46
CA PRO A 131 6.71 -49.35 34.35
C PRO A 131 7.51 -50.45 33.64
N ASP A 132 7.12 -51.72 33.79
CA ASP A 132 7.77 -52.86 33.13
C ASP A 132 7.56 -52.87 31.61
N THR A 133 6.61 -52.08 31.09
CA THR A 133 6.31 -51.97 29.66
C THR A 133 6.91 -50.75 29.00
N LEU A 134 7.51 -49.82 29.75
CA LEU A 134 8.04 -48.56 29.24
C LEU A 134 9.09 -48.74 28.13
N TRP A 135 9.92 -49.77 28.24
CA TRP A 135 10.95 -50.07 27.24
C TRP A 135 10.38 -50.37 25.84
N SER A 136 9.11 -50.79 25.77
CA SER A 136 8.39 -51.06 24.50
C SER A 136 7.87 -49.78 23.83
N LEU A 137 7.73 -48.69 24.59
CA LEU A 137 7.25 -47.40 24.09
C LEU A 137 8.38 -46.58 23.47
N ILE A 138 9.63 -46.83 23.87
CA ILE A 138 10.82 -46.14 23.35
C ILE A 138 10.99 -46.45 21.85
N ALA A 139 11.23 -45.40 21.04
CA ALA A 139 11.16 -45.41 19.57
C ALA A 139 9.77 -45.74 18.98
N GLY A 140 8.76 -45.97 19.83
CA GLY A 140 7.35 -46.10 19.53
C GLY A 140 6.68 -44.76 19.18
N PRO A 141 5.44 -44.76 18.68
CA PRO A 141 4.71 -43.53 18.35
C PRO A 141 4.23 -42.79 19.60
N ARG A 142 4.37 -43.44 20.77
CA ARG A 142 3.96 -42.95 22.09
C ARG A 142 5.12 -42.39 22.91
N MET A 143 6.34 -42.43 22.37
CA MET A 143 7.49 -41.79 22.97
C MET A 143 7.33 -40.28 22.87
N TRP A 144 7.51 -39.57 23.98
CA TRP A 144 7.39 -38.11 24.07
C TRP A 144 6.02 -37.58 23.61
N GLU A 145 4.95 -38.35 23.82
CA GLU A 145 3.59 -38.01 23.36
C GLU A 145 2.94 -36.88 24.17
N ARG A 146 3.53 -36.44 25.29
CA ARG A 146 2.95 -35.44 26.21
C ARG A 146 3.66 -34.08 26.12
N PRO A 147 3.11 -33.10 25.37
CA PRO A 147 3.63 -31.73 25.33
C PRO A 147 3.29 -30.93 26.60
N PRO A 148 3.99 -29.80 26.85
CA PRO A 148 3.77 -28.93 28.03
C PRO A 148 2.36 -28.36 28.18
N THR A 149 1.58 -28.35 27.10
CA THR A 149 0.21 -27.81 27.05
C THR A 149 -0.85 -28.79 27.53
N ASP A 150 -0.53 -30.09 27.62
CA ASP A 150 -1.50 -31.11 27.95
C ASP A 150 -1.74 -31.19 29.46
N ALA A 151 -2.99 -31.45 29.85
CA ALA A 151 -3.40 -31.51 31.25
C ALA A 151 -2.75 -32.68 32.03
N ASP A 152 -2.20 -33.68 31.32
CA ASP A 152 -1.48 -34.83 31.87
C ASP A 152 0.04 -34.67 31.85
N PHE A 153 0.55 -33.49 31.49
CA PHE A 153 1.97 -33.16 31.57
C PHE A 153 2.44 -33.25 33.04
N CYS A 154 3.51 -34.02 33.28
CA CYS A 154 4.02 -34.34 34.63
C CYS A 154 3.00 -35.03 35.58
N LEU A 155 1.94 -35.67 35.04
CA LEU A 155 1.04 -36.55 35.78
C LEU A 155 1.53 -38.01 35.70
N ILE A 156 2.00 -38.58 36.80
CA ILE A 156 2.77 -39.85 36.80
C ILE A 156 2.09 -40.87 37.68
N ARG A 157 2.17 -42.15 37.30
CA ARG A 157 1.68 -43.27 38.12
C ARG A 157 2.71 -43.67 39.18
N MET A 158 2.22 -43.84 40.39
CA MET A 158 3.01 -44.22 41.58
C MET A 158 2.82 -45.68 41.97
N GLY A 159 1.81 -46.34 41.42
CA GLY A 159 1.40 -47.68 41.81
C GLY A 159 -0.04 -47.96 41.40
N MET A 160 -0.55 -49.10 41.83
CA MET A 160 -1.96 -49.49 41.65
C MET A 160 -2.71 -49.41 42.97
N GLY A 161 -3.98 -49.02 42.96
CA GLY A 161 -4.79 -48.97 44.17
C GLY A 161 -6.27 -48.76 43.87
N THR A 162 -7.08 -48.75 44.92
CA THR A 162 -8.54 -48.57 44.78
C THR A 162 -8.86 -47.11 44.45
N GLN A 163 -9.47 -46.89 43.30
CA GLN A 163 -9.92 -45.59 42.78
C GLN A 163 -11.45 -45.58 42.63
N PRO A 164 -12.11 -44.42 42.78
CA PRO A 164 -13.54 -44.31 42.49
C PRO A 164 -13.82 -44.56 41.00
N LEU A 165 -14.99 -45.12 40.69
CA LEU A 165 -15.47 -45.22 39.31
C LEU A 165 -15.66 -43.82 38.71
N ALA A 166 -15.29 -43.62 37.44
CA ALA A 166 -15.30 -42.33 36.74
C ALA A 166 -16.71 -41.69 36.69
N ARG A 167 -17.76 -42.51 36.70
CA ARG A 167 -19.13 -42.07 36.96
C ARG A 167 -19.52 -42.50 38.36
N ARG A 168 -19.86 -41.54 39.22
CA ARG A 168 -20.25 -41.86 40.59
C ARG A 168 -21.57 -42.64 40.56
N VAL A 169 -21.58 -43.77 41.26
CA VAL A 169 -22.81 -44.52 41.50
C VAL A 169 -23.51 -43.90 42.71
N VAL A 170 -24.65 -43.26 42.48
CA VAL A 170 -25.41 -42.56 43.51
C VAL A 170 -26.45 -43.51 44.09
N ALA A 171 -26.33 -43.76 45.40
CA ALA A 171 -27.29 -44.54 46.14
C ALA A 171 -28.65 -43.80 46.23
N PRO A 172 -29.78 -44.49 46.04
CA PRO A 172 -31.10 -43.89 46.20
C PRO A 172 -31.38 -43.54 47.66
N GLN A 173 -32.29 -42.59 47.89
CA GLN A 173 -32.89 -42.39 49.21
C GLN A 173 -33.80 -43.59 49.52
N LEU A 174 -33.48 -44.33 50.57
CA LEU A 174 -34.22 -45.55 50.92
C LEU A 174 -35.46 -45.22 51.77
N PRO A 175 -36.59 -45.93 51.59
CA PRO A 175 -37.83 -45.81 52.40
C PRO A 175 -37.60 -46.09 53.89
N ALA A 176 -38.60 -45.92 54.77
CA ALA A 176 -38.48 -46.36 56.18
C ALA A 176 -38.18 -47.87 56.27
N GLU A 177 -37.37 -48.33 57.26
CA GLU A 177 -36.93 -49.74 57.36
C GLU A 177 -38.07 -50.75 57.32
N GLU A 178 -39.24 -50.39 57.86
CA GLU A 178 -40.44 -51.21 57.93
C GLU A 178 -41.09 -51.50 56.55
N ALA A 179 -40.81 -50.68 55.53
CA ALA A 179 -41.34 -50.80 54.19
C ALA A 179 -40.36 -51.43 53.19
N ARG A 180 -39.13 -51.74 53.62
CA ARG A 180 -38.06 -52.29 52.76
C ARG A 180 -38.16 -53.81 52.67
N ASP A 181 -38.04 -54.33 51.45
CA ASP A 181 -37.78 -55.75 51.26
C ASP A 181 -36.29 -56.07 51.53
N PRO A 182 -35.96 -56.98 52.48
CA PRO A 182 -34.57 -57.21 52.89
C PRO A 182 -33.69 -57.78 51.77
N VAL A 183 -34.26 -58.55 50.84
CA VAL A 183 -33.50 -59.18 49.75
C VAL A 183 -33.02 -58.14 48.74
N THR A 184 -33.91 -57.26 48.31
CA THR A 184 -33.57 -56.19 47.36
C THR A 184 -32.69 -55.09 47.99
N ALA A 185 -32.87 -54.81 49.29
CA ALA A 185 -32.00 -53.90 50.03
C ALA A 185 -30.56 -54.43 50.17
N GLU A 186 -30.37 -55.69 50.57
CA GLU A 186 -29.04 -56.30 50.68
C GLU A 186 -28.35 -56.44 49.31
N ALA A 187 -29.12 -56.77 48.26
CA ALA A 187 -28.61 -56.82 46.88
C ALA A 187 -28.10 -55.45 46.40
N LEU A 188 -28.82 -54.37 46.71
CA LEU A 188 -28.41 -53.00 46.39
C LEU A 188 -27.13 -52.60 47.15
N GLU A 189 -27.04 -52.90 48.44
CA GLU A 189 -25.85 -52.59 49.24
C GLU A 189 -24.60 -53.33 48.73
N ARG A 190 -24.76 -54.62 48.40
CA ARG A 190 -23.69 -55.43 47.79
C ARG A 190 -23.29 -54.89 46.43
N PHE A 191 -24.25 -54.44 45.61
CA PHE A 191 -24.00 -53.81 44.32
C PHE A 191 -23.15 -52.54 44.49
N LEU A 192 -23.57 -51.62 45.37
CA LEU A 192 -22.87 -50.36 45.62
C LEU A 192 -21.44 -50.59 46.14
N ARG A 193 -21.24 -51.54 47.05
CA ARG A 193 -19.90 -51.86 47.57
C ARG A 193 -18.97 -52.45 46.50
N THR A 194 -19.51 -53.26 45.59
CA THR A 194 -18.71 -53.97 44.57
C THR A 194 -18.39 -53.09 43.36
N HIS A 195 -19.31 -52.20 42.98
CA HIS A 195 -19.25 -51.46 41.71
C HIS A 195 -18.93 -49.96 41.84
N SER A 196 -18.75 -49.44 43.07
CA SER A 196 -18.40 -48.02 43.30
C SER A 196 -16.92 -47.69 43.10
N THR A 197 -16.04 -48.70 43.11
CA THR A 197 -14.59 -48.52 42.99
C THR A 197 -13.98 -49.52 42.00
N ILE A 198 -12.83 -49.14 41.43
CA ILE A 198 -12.02 -49.98 40.55
C ILE A 198 -10.57 -50.00 41.04
N HIS A 199 -9.83 -51.05 40.71
CA HIS A 199 -8.39 -51.10 40.97
C HIS A 199 -7.64 -50.52 39.76
N ALA A 200 -7.08 -49.32 39.89
CA ALA A 200 -6.52 -48.53 38.79
C ALA A 200 -5.23 -47.79 39.20
N PRO A 201 -4.47 -47.22 38.23
CA PRO A 201 -3.29 -46.42 38.52
C PRO A 201 -3.55 -45.28 39.50
N VAL A 202 -2.76 -45.21 40.58
CA VAL A 202 -2.71 -44.06 41.49
C VAL A 202 -1.71 -43.07 40.91
N THR A 203 -2.15 -41.84 40.62
CA THR A 203 -1.30 -40.82 39.99
C THR A 203 -1.02 -39.64 40.90
N ILE A 204 0.13 -39.01 40.70
CA ILE A 204 0.53 -37.75 41.35
C ILE A 204 0.85 -36.72 40.27
N ALA A 205 0.38 -35.49 40.46
CA ALA A 205 0.74 -34.37 39.60
C ALA A 205 1.96 -33.67 40.18
N LEU A 206 3.11 -33.77 39.51
CA LEU A 206 4.32 -33.04 39.88
C LEU A 206 4.25 -31.62 39.29
N ARG A 207 3.58 -30.71 40.01
CA ARG A 207 3.40 -29.30 39.64
C ARG A 207 4.65 -28.48 39.97
N ASP A 208 4.69 -27.25 39.45
CA ASP A 208 5.80 -26.30 39.67
C ASP A 208 6.08 -26.10 41.17
N ASP A 209 7.36 -26.15 41.54
CA ASP A 209 7.89 -26.02 42.92
C ASP A 209 7.34 -27.02 43.96
N ALA A 210 6.75 -28.14 43.53
CA ALA A 210 6.36 -29.21 44.44
C ALA A 210 7.59 -29.89 45.07
N SER A 211 7.56 -30.12 46.39
CA SER A 211 8.53 -30.93 47.11
C SER A 211 7.86 -32.18 47.67
N VAL A 212 8.30 -33.36 47.23
CA VAL A 212 7.70 -34.65 47.58
C VAL A 212 8.75 -35.55 48.22
N ALA A 213 8.55 -35.88 49.50
CA ALA A 213 9.37 -36.85 50.23
C ALA A 213 8.63 -38.19 50.35
N ILE A 214 9.32 -39.29 50.04
CA ILE A 214 8.78 -40.65 50.15
C ILE A 214 9.49 -41.36 51.31
N ASP A 215 8.78 -41.55 52.42
CA ASP A 215 9.24 -42.24 53.62
C ASP A 215 9.08 -43.76 53.43
N GLY A 216 10.08 -44.58 53.81
CA GLY A 216 9.96 -46.05 53.69
C GLY A 216 11.30 -46.75 53.64
N ASP A 217 11.28 -48.05 53.33
CA ASP A 217 12.50 -48.80 53.03
C ASP A 217 13.28 -48.14 51.88
N PRO A 218 14.55 -47.72 52.09
CA PRO A 218 15.31 -47.01 51.06
C PRO A 218 15.43 -47.77 49.73
N GLY A 219 15.47 -49.11 49.78
CA GLY A 219 15.47 -49.95 48.59
C GLY A 219 14.17 -49.84 47.79
N ALA A 220 13.03 -50.01 48.45
CA ALA A 220 11.70 -49.88 47.86
C ALA A 220 11.40 -48.45 47.36
N VAL A 221 11.84 -47.43 48.10
CA VAL A 221 11.69 -46.03 47.70
C VAL A 221 12.50 -45.71 46.45
N ARG A 222 13.76 -46.16 46.38
CA ARG A 222 14.58 -46.03 45.16
C ARG A 222 13.97 -46.78 43.98
N GLY A 223 13.37 -47.95 44.23
CA GLY A 223 12.64 -48.71 43.20
C GLY A 223 11.50 -47.90 42.59
N LEU A 224 10.70 -47.24 43.43
CA LEU A 224 9.62 -46.34 43.01
C LEU A 224 10.15 -45.10 42.29
N LEU A 225 11.17 -44.42 42.81
CA LEU A 225 11.76 -43.25 42.15
C LEU A 225 12.33 -43.58 40.76
N ARG A 226 12.94 -44.75 40.59
CA ARG A 226 13.43 -45.20 39.27
C ARG A 226 12.28 -45.43 38.28
N ALA A 227 11.16 -45.97 38.73
CA ALA A 227 9.94 -46.09 37.92
C ALA A 227 9.40 -44.71 37.50
N ILE A 228 9.35 -43.74 38.43
CA ILE A 228 8.89 -42.37 38.16
C ILE A 228 9.78 -41.67 37.12
N VAL A 229 11.10 -41.71 37.30
CA VAL A 229 12.06 -41.08 36.38
C VAL A 229 11.97 -41.69 34.98
N CYS A 230 11.86 -43.02 34.87
CA CYS A 230 11.72 -43.68 33.58
C CYS A 230 10.39 -43.33 32.89
N GLN A 231 9.28 -43.28 33.63
CA GLN A 231 7.98 -42.85 33.08
C GLN A 231 8.07 -41.43 32.50
N LEU A 232 8.68 -40.50 33.24
CA LEU A 232 8.86 -39.13 32.79
C LEU A 232 9.72 -39.02 31.54
N ALA A 233 10.87 -39.69 31.53
CA ALA A 233 11.81 -39.63 30.41
C ALA A 233 11.27 -40.27 29.12
N VAL A 234 10.39 -41.26 29.24
CA VAL A 234 9.74 -41.91 28.08
C VAL A 234 8.58 -41.09 27.53
N LEU A 235 7.81 -40.42 28.40
CA LEU A 235 6.58 -39.72 28.01
C LEU A 235 6.77 -38.23 27.65
N HIS A 236 7.88 -37.60 28.05
CA HIS A 236 8.13 -36.17 27.83
C HIS A 236 9.43 -35.92 27.08
N ASP A 237 9.45 -34.93 26.19
CA ASP A 237 10.62 -34.54 25.42
C ASP A 237 11.69 -33.85 26.31
N PRO A 238 13.00 -34.15 26.14
CA PRO A 238 14.09 -33.50 26.89
C PRO A 238 14.24 -31.98 26.65
N ASP A 239 13.63 -31.43 25.60
CA ASP A 239 13.55 -29.97 25.40
C ASP A 239 12.53 -29.28 26.30
N HIS A 240 11.61 -30.05 26.89
CA HIS A 240 10.56 -29.54 27.76
C HIS A 240 10.75 -29.91 29.23
N LEU A 241 11.36 -31.07 29.52
CA LEU A 241 11.62 -31.56 30.87
C LEU A 241 13.07 -31.99 31.03
N LEU A 242 13.76 -31.44 32.03
CA LEU A 242 15.11 -31.86 32.44
C LEU A 242 15.07 -32.61 33.77
N ILE A 243 15.93 -33.61 33.94
CA ILE A 243 16.03 -34.44 35.14
C ILE A 243 17.44 -34.35 35.72
N ALA A 244 17.57 -33.71 36.87
CA ALA A 244 18.80 -33.60 37.64
C ALA A 244 18.74 -34.48 38.90
N ALA A 245 19.88 -34.76 39.52
CA ALA A 245 19.94 -35.49 40.77
C ALA A 245 20.93 -34.88 41.77
N VAL A 246 20.58 -34.89 43.05
CA VAL A 246 21.42 -34.49 44.18
C VAL A 246 21.66 -35.72 45.05
N LEU A 247 22.89 -36.22 45.05
CA LEU A 247 23.22 -37.55 45.55
C LEU A 247 24.43 -37.50 46.49
N SER A 248 24.31 -38.17 47.64
CA SER A 248 25.48 -38.44 48.48
C SER A 248 26.44 -39.39 47.77
N ASP A 249 27.74 -39.32 48.07
CA ASP A 249 28.73 -40.21 47.45
C ASP A 249 28.44 -41.70 47.72
N ALA A 250 27.84 -42.03 48.87
CA ALA A 250 27.44 -43.39 49.22
C ALA A 250 26.28 -43.90 48.34
N ASN A 251 25.32 -43.03 47.98
CA ASN A 251 24.12 -43.41 47.23
C ASN A 251 24.29 -43.29 45.71
N ARG A 252 25.35 -42.62 45.24
CA ARG A 252 25.58 -42.35 43.80
C ARG A 252 25.60 -43.61 42.93
N GLY A 253 26.08 -44.73 43.45
CA GLY A 253 26.12 -46.01 42.72
C GLY A 253 24.74 -46.50 42.26
N HIS A 254 23.67 -46.18 43.01
CA HIS A 254 22.30 -46.57 42.67
C HIS A 254 21.70 -45.78 41.49
N TRP A 255 22.35 -44.66 41.11
CA TRP A 255 21.87 -43.70 40.13
C TRP A 255 22.81 -43.54 38.93
N GLU A 256 23.82 -44.40 38.82
CA GLU A 256 24.80 -44.41 37.72
C GLU A 256 24.17 -44.43 36.32
N TRP A 257 22.97 -45.00 36.21
CA TRP A 257 22.24 -45.14 34.95
C TRP A 257 21.70 -43.81 34.40
N LEU A 258 21.53 -42.76 35.23
CA LEU A 258 21.02 -41.44 34.83
C LEU A 258 21.88 -40.79 33.75
N LYS A 259 23.19 -41.07 33.72
CA LYS A 259 24.13 -40.53 32.71
C LYS A 259 23.75 -40.86 31.26
N TRP A 260 22.92 -41.87 31.05
CA TRP A 260 22.44 -42.27 29.73
C TRP A 260 21.17 -41.53 29.30
N LEU A 261 20.44 -40.90 30.22
CA LEU A 261 19.22 -40.17 29.87
C LEU A 261 19.55 -38.88 29.09
N PRO A 262 18.88 -38.62 27.96
CA PRO A 262 18.93 -37.32 27.30
C PRO A 262 18.53 -36.17 28.24
N HIS A 263 17.54 -36.41 29.11
CA HIS A 263 17.03 -35.47 30.10
C HIS A 263 18.04 -35.10 31.19
N ASN A 264 19.13 -35.87 31.37
CA ASN A 264 20.18 -35.60 32.37
C ASN A 264 21.39 -34.83 31.78
N GLN A 265 21.31 -34.39 30.52
CA GLN A 265 22.37 -33.65 29.84
C GLN A 265 22.15 -32.14 30.00
N HIS A 266 23.16 -31.41 30.46
CA HIS A 266 23.10 -29.95 30.58
C HIS A 266 23.01 -29.31 29.19
N PRO A 267 22.10 -28.34 28.94
CA PRO A 267 21.86 -27.78 27.61
C PRO A 267 23.04 -26.96 27.07
N THR A 268 23.81 -26.31 27.96
CA THR A 268 24.87 -25.36 27.57
C THR A 268 26.28 -25.79 27.94
N ASP A 269 26.41 -26.65 28.95
CA ASP A 269 27.71 -26.90 29.59
C ASP A 269 28.23 -28.25 29.14
N ARG A 270 29.49 -28.27 28.71
CA ARG A 270 30.14 -29.45 28.17
C ARG A 270 31.46 -29.70 28.87
N ASP A 271 31.70 -30.94 29.24
CA ASP A 271 32.99 -31.43 29.71
C ASP A 271 33.68 -32.25 28.60
N GLU A 272 34.85 -32.83 28.88
CA GLU A 272 35.61 -33.63 27.90
C GLU A 272 34.85 -34.89 27.44
N ALA A 273 33.78 -35.29 28.13
CA ALA A 273 32.96 -36.45 27.80
C ALA A 273 31.63 -36.07 27.11
N GLY A 274 31.39 -34.79 26.80
CA GLY A 274 30.19 -34.29 26.13
C GLY A 274 29.36 -33.36 27.03
N PRO A 275 28.03 -33.29 26.87
CA PRO A 275 27.18 -32.55 27.80
C PRO A 275 27.41 -32.95 29.25
N VAL A 276 27.48 -31.96 30.14
CA VAL A 276 27.64 -32.17 31.57
C VAL A 276 26.45 -32.97 32.09
N ARG A 277 26.72 -34.05 32.84
CA ARG A 277 25.68 -34.82 33.54
C ARG A 277 25.20 -34.01 34.75
N MET A 278 23.91 -33.72 34.83
CA MET A 278 23.31 -32.89 35.89
C MET A 278 23.16 -33.67 37.20
N ILE A 279 24.29 -34.04 37.80
CA ILE A 279 24.38 -34.80 39.05
C ILE A 279 25.29 -34.02 40.00
N TYR A 280 24.74 -33.60 41.14
CA TYR A 280 25.37 -32.70 42.09
C TYR A 280 25.53 -33.36 43.46
N ALA A 281 26.50 -32.93 44.25
CA ALA A 281 26.75 -33.47 45.58
C ALA A 281 25.86 -32.81 46.65
N THR A 282 25.50 -31.53 46.45
CA THR A 282 24.72 -30.74 47.40
C THR A 282 23.58 -29.97 46.71
N PRO A 283 22.48 -29.65 47.44
CA PRO A 283 21.40 -28.83 46.89
C PRO A 283 21.85 -27.43 46.45
N ALA A 284 22.82 -26.84 47.16
CA ALA A 284 23.37 -25.52 46.83
C ALA A 284 24.13 -25.52 45.50
N GLU A 285 24.89 -26.58 45.22
CA GLU A 285 25.59 -26.78 43.94
C GLU A 285 24.59 -26.94 42.78
N ALA A 286 23.52 -27.71 43.01
CA ALA A 286 22.44 -27.86 42.05
C ALA A 286 21.74 -26.52 41.78
N GLN A 287 21.38 -25.75 42.80
CA GLN A 287 20.73 -24.43 42.64
C GLN A 287 21.60 -23.47 41.82
N HIS A 288 22.92 -23.46 42.04
CA HIS A 288 23.84 -22.58 41.33
C HIS A 288 23.99 -22.97 39.85
N ALA A 289 24.17 -24.27 39.55
CA ALA A 289 24.33 -24.76 38.19
C ALA A 289 23.03 -24.62 37.37
N LEU A 290 21.88 -24.89 37.99
CA LEU A 290 20.59 -24.94 37.30
C LEU A 290 19.94 -23.56 37.13
N GLY A 291 20.37 -22.54 37.90
CA GLY A 291 19.91 -21.15 37.76
C GLY A 291 20.16 -20.53 36.38
N ALA A 292 21.08 -21.09 35.58
CA ALA A 292 21.37 -20.65 34.21
C ALA A 292 20.43 -21.24 33.14
N ALA A 293 19.60 -22.24 33.47
CA ALA A 293 18.78 -23.02 32.53
C ALA A 293 17.27 -22.68 32.57
N GLN A 294 16.90 -21.47 33.02
CA GLN A 294 15.56 -21.01 33.43
C GLN A 294 14.38 -21.17 32.42
N ARG A 295 14.59 -21.67 31.20
CA ARG A 295 13.54 -21.80 30.18
C ARG A 295 12.85 -23.18 30.12
N ARG A 296 13.35 -24.20 30.84
CA ARG A 296 12.82 -25.58 30.80
C ARG A 296 12.36 -26.04 32.17
N ARG A 297 11.31 -26.89 32.24
CA ARG A 297 10.88 -27.47 33.53
C ARG A 297 11.93 -28.47 34.02
N MET A 298 12.09 -28.54 35.34
CA MET A 298 13.15 -29.31 35.95
C MET A 298 12.64 -30.17 37.11
N LEU A 299 12.94 -31.46 37.05
CA LEU A 299 12.78 -32.39 38.15
C LEU A 299 14.14 -32.66 38.78
N VAL A 300 14.25 -32.52 40.10
CA VAL A 300 15.46 -32.85 40.86
C VAL A 300 15.19 -34.03 41.79
N VAL A 301 15.93 -35.11 41.59
CA VAL A 301 15.86 -36.32 42.45
C VAL A 301 16.85 -36.19 43.60
N ILE A 302 16.40 -36.31 44.84
CA ILE A 302 17.25 -36.15 46.05
C ILE A 302 17.38 -37.48 46.80
N ASP A 303 18.62 -37.94 47.01
CA ASP A 303 18.95 -39.14 47.80
C ASP A 303 20.13 -38.81 48.74
N LEU A 304 19.83 -37.96 49.72
CA LEU A 304 20.75 -37.47 50.76
C LEU A 304 20.43 -38.12 52.11
N VAL A 305 21.42 -38.12 53.01
CA VAL A 305 21.27 -38.66 54.38
C VAL A 305 20.46 -37.72 55.27
N GLU A 306 20.47 -36.40 54.99
CA GLU A 306 19.93 -35.35 55.86
C GLU A 306 18.48 -34.95 55.54
N GLY A 307 17.88 -35.45 54.45
CA GLY A 307 16.49 -35.19 54.06
C GLY A 307 16.31 -34.60 52.65
N VAL A 308 15.08 -34.18 52.34
CA VAL A 308 14.67 -33.62 51.04
C VAL A 308 14.38 -32.13 51.24
N ASP A 309 15.34 -31.27 50.91
CA ASP A 309 15.16 -29.82 50.92
C ASP A 309 14.64 -29.32 49.55
N PRO A 310 13.72 -28.34 49.52
CA PRO A 310 13.23 -27.76 48.27
C PRO A 310 14.30 -26.93 47.57
N ILE A 311 14.34 -27.00 46.23
CA ILE A 311 15.22 -26.23 45.35
C ILE A 311 14.33 -25.25 44.59
N ALA A 312 14.66 -23.95 44.61
CA ALA A 312 13.80 -22.91 44.04
C ALA A 312 13.77 -22.98 42.52
N GLY A 313 12.57 -23.00 41.92
CA GLY A 313 12.36 -23.07 40.48
C GLY A 313 12.42 -24.49 39.91
N ALA A 314 12.39 -25.53 40.76
CA ALA A 314 12.40 -26.92 40.34
C ALA A 314 11.49 -27.79 41.23
N THR A 315 10.88 -28.81 40.64
CA THR A 315 10.13 -29.84 41.38
C THR A 315 11.15 -30.79 42.02
N THR A 316 11.07 -31.00 43.34
CA THR A 316 11.97 -31.89 44.08
C THR A 316 11.25 -33.17 44.51
N ILE A 317 11.87 -34.33 44.27
CA ILE A 317 11.37 -35.62 44.74
C ILE A 317 12.51 -36.43 45.34
N GLY A 318 12.33 -37.03 46.52
CA GLY A 318 13.44 -37.70 47.17
C GLY A 318 13.10 -38.74 48.22
N VAL A 319 14.15 -39.42 48.67
CA VAL A 319 14.08 -40.44 49.73
C VAL A 319 13.90 -39.74 51.08
N GLY A 320 12.80 -40.01 51.75
CA GLY A 320 12.49 -39.52 53.09
C GLY A 320 13.06 -40.40 54.20
N THR A 321 12.48 -40.33 55.39
CA THR A 321 12.89 -41.10 56.57
C THR A 321 12.16 -42.45 56.62
N GLY A 322 12.87 -43.56 56.78
CA GLY A 322 12.26 -44.87 56.97
C GLY A 322 13.23 -45.94 57.43
N ARG A 323 12.71 -47.07 57.90
CA ARG A 323 13.49 -48.26 58.31
C ARG A 323 13.27 -49.38 57.29
N GLU A 324 14.25 -50.29 57.20
CA GLU A 324 14.13 -51.48 56.34
C GLU A 324 12.82 -52.23 56.59
N GLY A 325 12.15 -52.64 55.50
CA GLY A 325 10.86 -53.33 55.54
C GLY A 325 9.62 -52.45 55.73
N THR A 326 9.77 -51.13 55.88
CA THR A 326 8.62 -50.21 55.92
C THR A 326 8.10 -49.96 54.51
N PRO A 327 6.79 -50.12 54.22
CA PRO A 327 6.25 -49.80 52.89
C PRO A 327 6.44 -48.29 52.61
N PRO A 328 6.66 -47.90 51.34
CA PRO A 328 6.81 -46.49 50.98
C PRO A 328 5.51 -45.74 51.28
N VAL A 329 5.60 -44.52 51.82
CA VAL A 329 4.49 -43.62 52.14
C VAL A 329 4.89 -42.22 51.68
N ILE A 330 3.98 -41.51 51.01
CA ILE A 330 4.25 -40.17 50.48
C ILE A 330 3.86 -39.13 51.53
N ARG A 331 4.81 -38.30 51.96
CA ARG A 331 4.58 -37.25 52.95
C ARG A 331 3.86 -36.05 52.33
N GLY A 332 2.75 -35.59 52.94
CA GLY A 332 2.06 -34.36 52.55
C GLY A 332 0.87 -34.51 51.58
N LEU A 333 0.49 -35.73 51.20
CA LEU A 333 -0.72 -36.03 50.42
C LEU A 333 -1.68 -36.90 51.24
N THR A 334 -2.99 -36.70 51.06
CA THR A 334 -4.11 -37.45 51.69
C THR A 334 -3.89 -38.97 51.67
N PRO A 335 -4.45 -39.75 52.61
CA PRO A 335 -3.98 -41.11 52.90
C PRO A 335 -4.01 -41.97 51.64
N THR A 336 -2.89 -42.65 51.38
CA THR A 336 -2.71 -43.62 50.31
C THR A 336 -3.90 -44.57 50.26
N ALA A 337 -4.49 -44.74 49.08
CA ALA A 337 -5.70 -45.54 48.89
C ALA A 337 -5.57 -46.93 49.55
N PRO A 338 -6.65 -47.48 50.15
CA PRO A 338 -6.64 -48.84 50.68
C PRO A 338 -6.18 -49.82 49.60
N GLY A 339 -5.22 -50.70 49.92
CA GLY A 339 -4.67 -51.66 48.97
C GLY A 339 -3.69 -51.10 47.94
N TRP A 340 -3.11 -49.91 48.18
CA TRP A 340 -2.07 -49.36 47.30
C TRP A 340 -0.81 -50.24 47.26
N CYS A 341 -0.42 -50.63 46.04
CA CYS A 341 0.81 -51.33 45.72
C CYS A 341 1.74 -50.37 44.95
N PRO A 342 2.86 -49.90 45.54
CA PRO A 342 3.78 -48.99 44.88
C PRO A 342 4.47 -49.67 43.71
N ASP A 343 4.62 -48.94 42.61
CA ASP A 343 5.39 -49.44 41.47
C ASP A 343 6.86 -49.65 41.87
N GLN A 344 7.46 -50.71 41.33
CA GLN A 344 8.86 -51.06 41.57
C GLN A 344 9.56 -51.26 40.23
N MET A 345 10.75 -50.69 40.10
CA MET A 345 11.64 -50.97 38.97
C MET A 345 12.96 -51.46 39.54
N THR A 346 13.73 -52.30 38.85
CA THR A 346 15.10 -52.66 39.26
C THR A 346 16.16 -51.75 38.61
N ALA A 347 17.35 -51.62 39.21
CA ALA A 347 18.37 -50.70 38.69
C ALA A 347 18.82 -51.09 37.27
N ILE A 348 18.72 -52.38 36.95
CA ILE A 348 19.00 -52.94 35.63
C ILE A 348 17.93 -52.49 34.62
N ASP A 349 16.64 -52.54 34.98
CA ASP A 349 15.56 -52.11 34.09
C ASP A 349 15.62 -50.61 33.80
N ALA A 350 15.94 -49.81 34.81
CA ALA A 350 16.16 -48.37 34.65
C ALA A 350 17.36 -48.08 33.71
N LEU A 351 18.44 -48.86 33.83
CA LEU A 351 19.58 -48.79 32.93
C LEU A 351 19.22 -49.17 31.48
N ILE A 352 18.41 -50.22 31.29
CA ILE A 352 17.93 -50.63 29.97
C ILE A 352 17.08 -49.53 29.35
N CYS A 353 16.15 -48.96 30.12
CA CYS A 353 15.31 -47.83 29.71
C CYS A 353 16.17 -46.64 29.27
N ALA A 354 17.12 -46.20 30.10
CA ALA A 354 17.95 -45.05 29.81
C ALA A 354 18.88 -45.25 28.62
N ARG A 355 19.48 -46.45 28.46
CA ARG A 355 20.32 -46.75 27.28
C ARG A 355 19.53 -46.80 25.98
N ARG A 356 18.28 -47.27 26.01
CA ARG A 356 17.40 -47.23 24.83
C ARG A 356 17.04 -45.79 24.46
N LEU A 357 16.73 -44.95 25.46
CA LEU A 357 16.47 -43.52 25.24
C LEU A 357 17.72 -42.76 24.76
N ALA A 358 18.92 -43.16 25.19
CA ALA A 358 20.18 -42.54 24.76
C ALA A 358 20.39 -42.57 23.24
N GLY A 359 19.80 -43.55 22.54
CA GLY A 359 19.83 -43.67 21.09
C GLY A 359 18.81 -42.78 20.36
N CYS A 360 17.92 -42.10 21.08
CA CYS A 360 16.89 -41.23 20.53
C CYS A 360 17.30 -39.75 20.66
N ARG A 361 17.01 -38.93 19.66
CA ARG A 361 17.27 -37.47 19.68
C ARG A 361 15.97 -36.70 19.43
N ALA A 362 15.74 -35.63 20.19
CA ALA A 362 14.68 -34.67 19.93
C ALA A 362 14.93 -34.00 18.55
N GLY A 363 13.88 -33.88 17.74
CA GLY A 363 13.94 -33.25 16.41
C GLY A 363 14.29 -34.17 15.22
N ILE A 364 14.66 -35.44 15.44
CA ILE A 364 14.83 -36.42 14.35
C ILE A 364 13.57 -37.30 14.30
N GLY A 365 12.72 -37.06 13.30
CA GLY A 365 11.67 -38.01 12.93
C GLY A 365 12.25 -39.43 12.80
N ARG A 366 11.52 -40.41 13.34
CA ARG A 366 11.91 -41.83 13.45
C ARG A 366 12.76 -42.36 12.27
N PRO A 367 13.82 -43.15 12.52
CA PRO A 367 14.45 -43.96 11.50
C PRO A 367 13.55 -45.18 11.22
N GLY A 368 12.49 -44.95 10.43
CA GLY A 368 11.46 -45.96 10.16
C GLY A 368 10.48 -45.56 9.05
N SER A 369 10.92 -44.70 8.14
CA SER A 369 10.42 -44.43 6.79
C SER A 369 11.36 -43.33 6.31
N ARG A 370 12.31 -43.63 5.42
CA ARG A 370 12.98 -42.54 4.71
C ARG A 370 11.92 -41.99 3.74
N ASP A 371 11.07 -41.09 4.22
CA ASP A 371 10.38 -40.18 3.32
C ASP A 371 11.51 -39.48 2.57
N ALA A 372 11.65 -39.77 1.27
CA ALA A 372 12.76 -39.29 0.47
C ALA A 372 12.84 -37.77 0.60
N SER A 373 13.96 -37.27 1.10
CA SER A 373 14.15 -35.83 1.20
C SER A 373 14.14 -35.23 -0.21
N TRP A 374 13.73 -33.97 -0.38
CA TRP A 374 13.74 -33.34 -1.70
C TRP A 374 15.09 -33.45 -2.44
N PRO A 375 16.26 -33.30 -1.76
CA PRO A 375 17.56 -33.55 -2.37
C PRO A 375 17.72 -34.97 -2.94
N ASP A 376 17.22 -35.99 -2.22
CA ASP A 376 17.23 -37.38 -2.69
C ASP A 376 16.34 -37.58 -3.92
N LEU A 377 15.17 -36.93 -3.96
CA LEU A 377 14.24 -36.99 -5.10
C LEU A 377 14.82 -36.35 -6.36
N ILE A 378 15.57 -35.25 -6.22
CA ILE A 378 16.25 -34.59 -7.33
C ILE A 378 17.46 -35.41 -7.83
N GLY A 379 18.02 -36.29 -6.99
CA GLY A 379 19.21 -37.09 -7.28
C GLY A 379 20.52 -36.51 -6.73
N HIS A 380 20.43 -35.55 -5.79
CA HIS A 380 21.57 -34.87 -5.18
C HIS A 380 21.44 -34.80 -3.66
N SER A 381 21.87 -35.85 -2.96
CA SER A 381 21.83 -35.91 -1.49
C SER A 381 22.64 -34.78 -0.82
N ASP A 382 23.72 -34.33 -1.46
CA ASP A 382 24.59 -33.25 -0.96
C ASP A 382 24.37 -31.95 -1.75
N VAL A 383 23.51 -31.08 -1.20
CA VAL A 383 23.21 -29.75 -1.75
C VAL A 383 24.45 -28.84 -1.76
N HIS A 384 25.47 -29.09 -0.94
CA HIS A 384 26.70 -28.30 -0.96
C HIS A 384 27.59 -28.61 -2.16
N ARG A 385 27.42 -29.77 -2.79
CA ARG A 385 28.11 -30.16 -4.04
C ARG A 385 27.28 -29.93 -5.29
N PHE A 386 26.05 -29.43 -5.13
CA PHE A 386 25.21 -29.06 -6.25
C PHE A 386 25.85 -27.90 -7.04
N ASP A 387 26.21 -28.20 -8.29
CA ASP A 387 26.67 -27.25 -9.30
C ASP A 387 25.65 -27.24 -10.45
N PRO A 388 24.83 -26.18 -10.57
CA PRO A 388 23.78 -26.09 -11.58
C PRO A 388 24.28 -26.23 -13.02
N VAL A 389 25.48 -25.69 -13.33
CA VAL A 389 25.97 -25.63 -14.71
C VAL A 389 26.32 -27.02 -15.23
N THR A 390 27.01 -27.82 -14.41
CA THR A 390 27.32 -29.21 -14.76
C THR A 390 26.06 -30.06 -14.85
N TRP A 391 25.10 -29.83 -13.95
CA TRP A 391 23.82 -30.54 -13.93
C TRP A 391 23.02 -30.30 -15.21
N TRP A 392 22.80 -29.04 -15.59
CA TRP A 392 22.09 -28.67 -16.82
C TRP A 392 22.75 -29.21 -18.10
N GLY A 393 24.09 -29.32 -18.11
CA GLY A 393 24.83 -29.88 -19.25
C GLY A 393 24.70 -31.40 -19.38
N SER A 394 24.33 -32.10 -18.30
CA SER A 394 24.22 -33.56 -18.25
C SER A 394 22.79 -34.09 -18.53
N GLU A 395 21.80 -33.20 -18.65
CA GLU A 395 20.40 -33.60 -18.75
C GLU A 395 20.04 -34.24 -20.09
N ARG A 396 19.22 -35.31 -20.03
CA ARG A 396 18.67 -35.94 -21.21
C ARG A 396 17.48 -35.11 -21.73
N PRO A 397 17.25 -35.04 -23.06
CA PRO A 397 16.12 -34.31 -23.63
C PRO A 397 14.73 -34.72 -23.08
N LEU A 398 14.60 -35.96 -22.59
CA LEU A 398 13.37 -36.49 -21.96
C LEU A 398 13.10 -35.90 -20.57
N ASP A 399 14.15 -35.49 -19.84
CA ASP A 399 14.09 -34.99 -18.47
C ASP A 399 13.77 -33.48 -18.42
N ARG A 400 13.78 -32.82 -19.58
CA ARG A 400 13.40 -31.40 -19.76
C ARG A 400 11.97 -31.14 -19.29
N LEU A 401 11.77 -30.03 -18.56
CA LEU A 401 10.48 -29.59 -18.01
C LEU A 401 9.75 -30.66 -17.16
N ARG A 402 10.51 -31.60 -16.58
CA ARG A 402 10.00 -32.68 -15.73
C ARG A 402 10.68 -32.64 -14.37
N VAL A 403 9.88 -32.64 -13.30
CA VAL A 403 10.39 -32.42 -11.93
C VAL A 403 9.73 -33.37 -10.93
N PRO A 404 10.47 -33.97 -9.98
CA PRO A 404 9.87 -34.70 -8.87
C PRO A 404 9.17 -33.73 -7.90
N ILE A 405 7.91 -34.02 -7.57
CA ILE A 405 7.10 -33.22 -6.65
C ILE A 405 6.86 -33.89 -5.30
N GLY A 406 7.11 -35.19 -5.19
CA GLY A 406 6.85 -35.98 -3.99
C GLY A 406 7.00 -37.48 -4.22
N THR A 407 6.40 -38.29 -3.35
CA THR A 407 6.37 -39.76 -3.47
C THR A 407 4.94 -40.29 -3.46
N THR A 408 4.67 -41.36 -4.21
CA THR A 408 3.40 -42.09 -4.15
C THR A 408 3.28 -42.86 -2.83
N VAL A 409 2.11 -43.49 -2.59
CA VAL A 409 1.88 -44.36 -1.43
C VAL A 409 2.86 -45.55 -1.37
N ASP A 410 3.36 -45.99 -2.53
CA ASP A 410 4.31 -47.09 -2.66
C ASP A 410 5.78 -46.63 -2.52
N GLY A 411 6.01 -45.34 -2.26
CA GLY A 411 7.34 -44.76 -2.10
C GLY A 411 8.06 -44.46 -3.42
N THR A 412 7.39 -44.61 -4.57
CA THR A 412 7.99 -44.22 -5.87
C THR A 412 7.97 -42.71 -6.05
N PRO A 413 9.04 -42.06 -6.56
CA PRO A 413 9.01 -40.65 -6.90
C PRO A 413 7.88 -40.32 -7.88
N LEU A 414 7.04 -39.34 -7.53
CA LEU A 414 6.04 -38.78 -8.43
C LEU A 414 6.63 -37.55 -9.12
N GLU A 415 6.61 -37.56 -10.45
CA GLU A 415 7.14 -36.47 -11.27
C GLU A 415 6.00 -35.72 -11.96
N LEU A 416 6.13 -34.40 -12.06
CA LEU A 416 5.28 -33.52 -12.84
C LEU A 416 6.00 -33.19 -14.16
N ASP A 417 5.38 -33.54 -15.29
CA ASP A 417 5.91 -33.27 -16.62
C ASP A 417 5.00 -32.27 -17.35
N ILE A 418 5.43 -31.02 -17.45
CA ILE A 418 4.62 -29.95 -18.07
C ILE A 418 4.82 -29.86 -19.59
N LYS A 419 5.50 -30.81 -20.21
CA LYS A 419 5.61 -30.86 -21.68
C LYS A 419 4.24 -31.14 -22.30
N GLU A 420 4.13 -30.88 -23.59
CA GLU A 420 2.93 -31.19 -24.35
C GLU A 420 2.71 -32.71 -24.45
N PRO A 421 1.46 -33.19 -24.62
CA PRO A 421 1.20 -34.63 -24.81
C PRO A 421 1.92 -35.21 -26.04
N ALA A 422 2.19 -34.38 -27.05
CA ALA A 422 2.97 -34.76 -28.24
C ALA A 422 4.45 -35.07 -27.91
N GLU A 423 4.97 -34.60 -26.77
CA GLU A 423 6.30 -34.91 -26.25
C GLU A 423 6.24 -35.90 -25.05
N ASN A 424 5.15 -36.66 -24.92
CA ASN A 424 4.85 -37.57 -23.79
C ASN A 424 4.75 -36.87 -22.42
N GLY A 425 4.43 -35.56 -22.40
CA GLY A 425 4.18 -34.82 -21.17
C GLY A 425 2.71 -34.87 -20.73
N MET A 426 2.44 -34.37 -19.52
CA MET A 426 1.08 -34.31 -18.95
C MET A 426 0.24 -33.16 -19.51
N GLY A 427 0.87 -32.25 -20.26
CA GLY A 427 0.27 -31.07 -20.88
C GLY A 427 0.79 -29.75 -20.29
N PRO A 428 0.69 -28.63 -21.05
CA PRO A 428 1.34 -27.37 -20.71
C PRO A 428 0.61 -26.56 -19.63
N HIS A 429 -0.65 -26.87 -19.33
CA HIS A 429 -1.44 -26.12 -18.36
C HIS A 429 -2.06 -27.04 -17.32
N GLY A 430 -2.14 -26.58 -16.07
CA GLY A 430 -2.76 -27.35 -14.99
C GLY A 430 -3.32 -26.51 -13.86
N LEU A 431 -4.01 -27.20 -12.96
CA LEU A 431 -4.78 -26.64 -11.84
C LEU A 431 -4.30 -27.24 -10.51
N CYS A 432 -4.16 -26.42 -9.47
CA CYS A 432 -3.82 -26.84 -8.11
C CYS A 432 -4.83 -26.28 -7.10
N ILE A 433 -5.65 -27.15 -6.49
CA ILE A 433 -6.63 -26.75 -5.47
C ILE A 433 -6.24 -27.33 -4.12
N GLY A 434 -6.31 -26.53 -3.06
CA GLY A 434 -6.02 -26.99 -1.70
C GLY A 434 -6.34 -25.94 -0.65
N ALA A 435 -7.04 -26.35 0.41
CA ALA A 435 -7.42 -25.48 1.52
C ALA A 435 -6.21 -24.90 2.26
N THR A 436 -6.42 -23.85 3.06
CA THR A 436 -5.38 -23.32 3.96
C THR A 436 -4.84 -24.44 4.86
N GLY A 437 -3.51 -24.54 4.98
CA GLY A 437 -2.85 -25.61 5.76
C GLY A 437 -2.73 -26.97 5.06
N SER A 438 -3.26 -27.13 3.83
CA SER A 438 -3.09 -28.37 3.05
C SER A 438 -1.67 -28.57 2.49
N GLY A 439 -0.86 -27.51 2.44
CA GLY A 439 0.49 -27.53 1.86
C GLY A 439 0.60 -26.99 0.43
N LYS A 440 -0.45 -26.36 -0.13
CA LYS A 440 -0.47 -25.79 -1.49
C LYS A 440 0.72 -24.91 -1.81
N SER A 441 0.95 -23.86 -1.01
CA SER A 441 2.06 -22.92 -1.23
C SER A 441 3.42 -23.60 -1.19
N GLU A 442 3.58 -24.64 -0.36
CA GLU A 442 4.80 -25.43 -0.29
C GLU A 442 4.99 -26.32 -1.52
N LEU A 443 3.92 -26.95 -2.02
CA LEU A 443 3.95 -27.69 -3.28
C LEU A 443 4.35 -26.79 -4.46
N LEU A 444 3.82 -25.56 -4.53
CA LEU A 444 4.21 -24.59 -5.57
C LEU A 444 5.68 -24.19 -5.47
N ARG A 445 6.22 -24.01 -4.27
CA ARG A 445 7.66 -23.78 -4.02
C ARG A 445 8.51 -24.96 -4.47
N THR A 446 8.07 -26.19 -4.17
CA THR A 446 8.73 -27.43 -4.58
C THR A 446 8.78 -27.57 -6.09
N ILE A 447 7.68 -27.29 -6.79
CA ILE A 447 7.61 -27.28 -8.25
C ILE A 447 8.54 -26.21 -8.83
N ALA A 448 8.44 -24.96 -8.37
CA ALA A 448 9.25 -23.86 -8.88
C ALA A 448 10.75 -24.12 -8.68
N LEU A 449 11.15 -24.57 -7.48
CA LEU A 449 12.56 -24.84 -7.17
C LEU A 449 13.11 -26.00 -8.00
N GLY A 450 12.37 -27.11 -8.10
CA GLY A 450 12.83 -28.26 -8.87
C GLY A 450 12.86 -28.01 -10.37
N MET A 451 11.94 -27.19 -10.89
CA MET A 451 11.98 -26.75 -12.28
C MET A 451 13.25 -25.92 -12.58
N MET A 452 13.63 -24.99 -11.69
CA MET A 452 14.87 -24.21 -11.84
C MET A 452 16.14 -25.03 -11.59
N ALA A 453 16.10 -25.99 -10.68
CA ALA A 453 17.22 -26.87 -10.38
C ALA A 453 17.56 -27.76 -11.59
N ARG A 454 16.54 -28.29 -12.28
CA ARG A 454 16.72 -29.14 -13.46
C ARG A 454 16.96 -28.37 -14.76
N ASN A 455 16.22 -27.29 -15.00
CA ASN A 455 16.28 -26.63 -16.31
C ASN A 455 17.20 -25.40 -16.26
N SER A 456 17.99 -25.16 -17.31
CA SER A 456 18.77 -23.92 -17.46
C SER A 456 17.85 -22.70 -17.74
N PRO A 457 18.22 -21.46 -17.33
CA PRO A 457 17.48 -20.24 -17.68
C PRO A 457 17.30 -20.02 -19.20
N GLU A 458 18.19 -20.60 -20.03
CA GLU A 458 18.04 -20.56 -21.49
C GLU A 458 16.88 -21.40 -22.03
N THR A 459 16.37 -22.32 -21.20
CA THR A 459 15.30 -23.27 -21.54
C THR A 459 14.00 -22.99 -20.81
N LEU A 460 14.07 -22.44 -19.59
CA LEU A 460 12.92 -22.18 -18.75
C LEU A 460 13.05 -20.85 -18.01
N ASN A 461 12.02 -20.01 -18.14
CA ASN A 461 11.80 -18.84 -17.30
C ASN A 461 10.51 -19.00 -16.49
N LEU A 462 10.45 -18.41 -15.30
CA LEU A 462 9.29 -18.44 -14.42
C LEU A 462 8.71 -17.04 -14.23
N LEU A 463 7.38 -16.94 -14.23
CA LEU A 463 6.63 -15.78 -13.76
C LEU A 463 5.76 -16.22 -12.58
N LEU A 464 6.05 -15.68 -11.40
CA LEU A 464 5.42 -16.10 -10.15
C LEU A 464 4.47 -15.00 -9.68
N VAL A 465 3.18 -15.31 -9.55
CA VAL A 465 2.13 -14.35 -9.20
C VAL A 465 1.43 -14.81 -7.92
N ASP A 466 1.33 -13.93 -6.92
CA ASP A 466 0.63 -14.14 -5.65
C ASP A 466 -0.36 -12.99 -5.42
N PHE A 467 -1.66 -13.26 -5.60
CA PHE A 467 -2.68 -12.22 -5.61
C PHE A 467 -2.89 -11.56 -4.23
N LYS A 468 -2.94 -12.35 -3.14
CA LYS A 468 -3.27 -11.88 -1.78
C LYS A 468 -2.05 -11.39 -0.97
N GLY A 469 -0.86 -11.35 -1.57
CA GLY A 469 0.35 -10.86 -0.88
C GLY A 469 1.00 -11.91 0.02
N GLY A 470 0.88 -13.19 -0.30
CA GLY A 470 1.62 -14.24 0.39
C GLY A 470 3.14 -14.12 0.17
N ALA A 471 3.91 -14.58 1.15
CA ALA A 471 5.37 -14.70 1.05
C ALA A 471 5.78 -15.99 0.31
N THR A 472 4.95 -16.49 -0.61
CA THR A 472 5.16 -17.81 -1.24
C THR A 472 6.44 -17.84 -2.06
N PHE A 473 6.71 -16.79 -2.84
CA PHE A 473 7.79 -16.77 -3.82
C PHE A 473 8.84 -15.66 -3.62
N LEU A 474 8.77 -14.87 -2.55
CA LEU A 474 9.64 -13.70 -2.37
C LEU A 474 11.14 -14.04 -2.45
N ASP A 475 11.56 -15.16 -1.88
CA ASP A 475 12.97 -15.60 -1.89
C ASP A 475 13.48 -15.98 -3.29
N TYR A 476 12.57 -16.24 -4.24
CA TYR A 476 12.88 -16.75 -5.59
C TYR A 476 13.24 -15.62 -6.56
N ALA A 477 12.94 -14.36 -6.22
CA ALA A 477 13.12 -13.21 -7.11
C ALA A 477 14.56 -12.99 -7.61
N GLN A 478 15.55 -13.52 -6.90
CA GLN A 478 16.98 -13.39 -7.26
C GLN A 478 17.49 -14.53 -8.16
N ALA A 479 16.67 -15.55 -8.45
CA ALA A 479 17.06 -16.63 -9.33
C ALA A 479 17.07 -16.16 -10.80
N PRO A 480 18.07 -16.56 -11.62
CA PRO A 480 18.20 -16.10 -13.01
C PRO A 480 17.03 -16.53 -13.90
N HIS A 481 16.32 -17.61 -13.57
CA HIS A 481 15.13 -18.07 -14.27
C HIS A 481 13.89 -17.19 -14.03
N VAL A 482 13.83 -16.48 -12.90
CA VAL A 482 12.62 -15.77 -12.50
C VAL A 482 12.58 -14.43 -13.24
N SER A 483 11.63 -14.31 -14.18
CA SER A 483 11.39 -13.08 -14.90
C SER A 483 10.87 -11.98 -13.97
N ALA A 484 9.94 -12.34 -13.07
CA ALA A 484 9.41 -11.46 -12.04
C ALA A 484 8.63 -12.26 -11.00
N VAL A 485 8.55 -11.68 -9.79
CA VAL A 485 7.62 -12.07 -8.74
C VAL A 485 6.65 -10.92 -8.55
N ILE A 486 5.36 -11.17 -8.77
CA ILE A 486 4.30 -10.18 -8.66
C ILE A 486 3.45 -10.55 -7.44
N THR A 487 3.47 -9.72 -6.40
CA THR A 487 2.74 -9.95 -5.15
C THR A 487 1.80 -8.79 -4.83
N ASN A 488 0.85 -9.03 -3.93
CA ASN A 488 0.00 -7.98 -3.34
C ASN A 488 -0.83 -7.21 -4.39
N LEU A 489 -1.42 -7.95 -5.33
CA LEU A 489 -2.25 -7.39 -6.40
C LEU A 489 -3.69 -7.08 -5.95
N ALA A 490 -4.15 -7.69 -4.84
CA ALA A 490 -5.52 -7.56 -4.36
C ALA A 490 -5.95 -6.11 -4.07
N ASP A 491 -5.02 -5.27 -3.61
CA ASP A 491 -5.30 -3.89 -3.25
C ASP A 491 -4.98 -2.88 -4.37
N ASP A 492 -4.44 -3.33 -5.52
CA ASP A 492 -3.91 -2.46 -6.58
C ASP A 492 -4.41 -2.89 -7.98
N ALA A 493 -5.66 -2.52 -8.28
CA ALA A 493 -6.29 -2.73 -9.58
C ALA A 493 -5.45 -2.24 -10.79
N PRO A 494 -4.78 -1.06 -10.75
CA PRO A 494 -3.83 -0.64 -11.78
C PRO A 494 -2.73 -1.68 -12.08
N LEU A 495 -2.17 -2.34 -11.06
CA LEU A 495 -1.14 -3.37 -11.27
C LEU A 495 -1.69 -4.64 -11.95
N VAL A 496 -2.94 -5.01 -11.70
CA VAL A 496 -3.59 -6.13 -12.40
C VAL A 496 -3.79 -5.82 -13.88
N ALA A 497 -4.25 -4.61 -14.21
CA ALA A 497 -4.37 -4.15 -15.59
C ALA A 497 -3.01 -4.11 -16.30
N ARG A 498 -1.97 -3.61 -15.61
CA ARG A 498 -0.60 -3.63 -16.11
C ARG A 498 -0.08 -5.05 -16.35
N MET A 499 -0.41 -6.00 -15.48
CA MET A 499 0.05 -7.40 -15.60
C MET A 499 -0.58 -8.05 -16.82
N ARG A 500 -1.86 -7.75 -17.05
CA ARG A 500 -2.56 -8.15 -18.26
C ARG A 500 -1.82 -7.65 -19.49
N ASP A 501 -1.54 -6.35 -19.57
CA ASP A 501 -0.90 -5.76 -20.76
C ASP A 501 0.52 -6.31 -20.98
N ALA A 502 1.28 -6.56 -19.91
CA ALA A 502 2.61 -7.17 -19.98
C ALA A 502 2.60 -8.62 -20.51
N LEU A 503 1.60 -9.43 -20.10
CA LEU A 503 1.40 -10.79 -20.61
C LEU A 503 0.93 -10.80 -22.06
N ALA A 504 0.02 -9.89 -22.44
CA ALA A 504 -0.38 -9.71 -23.83
C ALA A 504 0.81 -9.31 -24.71
N GLY A 505 1.65 -8.40 -24.20
CA GLY A 505 2.93 -8.01 -24.81
C GLY A 505 3.85 -9.21 -25.03
N GLU A 506 3.98 -10.08 -24.04
CA GLU A 506 4.82 -11.28 -24.15
C GLU A 506 4.31 -12.26 -25.22
N MET A 507 2.99 -12.47 -25.27
CA MET A 507 2.37 -13.28 -26.31
C MET A 507 2.67 -12.72 -27.71
N ASN A 508 2.51 -11.40 -27.89
CA ASN A 508 2.79 -10.73 -29.16
C ASN A 508 4.28 -10.80 -29.53
N ARG A 509 5.19 -10.52 -28.58
CA ARG A 509 6.65 -10.62 -28.77
C ARG A 509 7.06 -12.02 -29.24
N ARG A 510 6.56 -13.07 -28.57
CA ARG A 510 6.83 -14.47 -28.95
C ARG A 510 6.28 -14.79 -30.33
N GLN A 511 5.06 -14.37 -30.66
CA GLN A 511 4.49 -14.55 -32.01
C GLN A 511 5.34 -13.89 -33.09
N GLN A 512 5.80 -12.65 -32.86
CA GLN A 512 6.65 -11.93 -33.81
C GLN A 512 8.00 -12.62 -34.01
N LEU A 513 8.64 -13.11 -32.94
CA LEU A 513 9.88 -13.89 -33.02
C LEU A 513 9.72 -15.18 -33.82
N LEU A 514 8.64 -15.94 -33.57
CA LEU A 514 8.33 -17.17 -34.29
C LEU A 514 8.06 -16.89 -35.78
N ARG A 515 7.27 -15.85 -36.09
CA ARG A 515 6.99 -15.42 -37.47
C ARG A 515 8.27 -15.01 -38.20
N LYS A 516 9.13 -14.21 -37.57
CA LYS A 516 10.41 -13.77 -38.16
C LYS A 516 11.36 -14.94 -38.45
N ALA A 517 11.32 -15.99 -37.62
CA ALA A 517 12.10 -17.20 -37.81
C ALA A 517 11.40 -18.28 -38.68
N GLY A 518 10.20 -18.00 -39.23
CA GLY A 518 9.44 -18.97 -40.02
C GLY A 518 8.99 -20.22 -39.25
N CYS A 519 8.92 -20.14 -37.92
CA CYS A 519 8.61 -21.27 -37.04
C CYS A 519 7.15 -21.21 -36.58
N VAL A 520 6.48 -22.37 -36.52
CA VAL A 520 5.07 -22.48 -36.08
C VAL A 520 4.92 -22.64 -34.56
N SER A 521 5.99 -23.02 -33.85
CA SER A 521 6.00 -23.20 -32.40
C SER A 521 7.40 -22.99 -31.81
N VAL A 522 7.48 -22.77 -30.50
CA VAL A 522 8.76 -22.70 -29.77
C VAL A 522 9.56 -24.00 -29.90
N ALA A 523 8.92 -25.17 -29.88
CA ALA A 523 9.60 -26.44 -30.11
C ALA A 523 10.21 -26.54 -31.53
N ALA A 524 9.59 -25.93 -32.55
CA ALA A 524 10.18 -25.81 -33.88
C ALA A 524 11.33 -24.81 -33.90
N TYR A 525 11.18 -23.68 -33.19
CA TYR A 525 12.21 -22.65 -33.05
C TYR A 525 13.47 -23.16 -32.36
N ASP A 526 13.35 -23.90 -31.26
CA ASP A 526 14.50 -24.49 -30.56
C ASP A 526 15.20 -25.57 -31.40
N ARG A 527 14.45 -26.35 -32.20
CA ARG A 527 15.06 -27.28 -33.16
C ARG A 527 15.85 -26.53 -34.25
N ALA A 528 15.27 -25.47 -34.81
CA ALA A 528 15.93 -24.63 -35.80
C ALA A 528 17.18 -23.93 -35.21
N ARG A 529 17.12 -23.47 -33.96
CA ARG A 529 18.25 -22.88 -33.24
C ARG A 529 19.41 -23.87 -33.07
N ARG A 530 19.11 -25.15 -32.81
CA ARG A 530 20.14 -26.20 -32.70
C ARG A 530 20.78 -26.55 -34.04
N SER A 531 20.06 -26.38 -35.15
CA SER A 531 20.56 -26.69 -36.50
C SER A 531 21.14 -25.48 -37.26
N ALA A 532 20.80 -24.25 -36.87
CA ALA A 532 21.27 -23.02 -37.52
C ALA A 532 21.87 -22.03 -36.50
N ALA A 533 23.12 -21.63 -36.71
CA ALA A 533 23.79 -20.61 -35.89
C ALA A 533 23.18 -19.23 -36.14
N GLY A 534 22.68 -18.57 -35.09
CA GLY A 534 22.26 -17.16 -35.13
C GLY A 534 20.88 -16.81 -34.52
N LEU A 535 20.11 -17.78 -34.04
CA LEU A 535 18.85 -17.52 -33.32
C LEU A 535 19.09 -17.38 -31.80
N SER A 536 18.50 -16.35 -31.17
CA SER A 536 18.53 -16.15 -29.71
C SER A 536 17.73 -17.24 -28.97
N SER A 537 18.07 -17.56 -27.72
CA SER A 537 17.28 -18.49 -26.91
C SER A 537 15.86 -17.96 -26.64
N LEU A 538 14.84 -18.81 -26.82
CA LEU A 538 13.44 -18.48 -26.50
C LEU A 538 12.89 -19.48 -25.47
N PRO A 539 13.21 -19.32 -24.17
CA PRO A 539 12.83 -20.27 -23.13
C PRO A 539 11.31 -20.41 -22.98
N THR A 540 10.86 -21.59 -22.59
CA THR A 540 9.49 -21.82 -22.13
C THR A 540 9.22 -20.91 -20.92
N LEU A 541 8.11 -20.19 -20.92
CA LEU A 541 7.69 -19.35 -19.79
C LEU A 541 6.64 -20.11 -18.97
N PHE A 542 6.98 -20.47 -17.74
CA PHE A 542 6.06 -21.12 -16.82
C PHE A 542 5.48 -20.10 -15.84
N ILE A 543 4.17 -19.86 -15.98
CA ILE A 543 3.42 -18.86 -15.22
C ILE A 543 2.68 -19.59 -14.10
N ILE A 544 3.04 -19.29 -12.85
CA ILE A 544 2.39 -19.85 -11.66
C ILE A 544 1.57 -18.73 -11.01
N VAL A 545 0.26 -18.89 -10.96
CA VAL A 545 -0.67 -17.91 -10.39
C VAL A 545 -1.32 -18.49 -9.15
N ASP A 546 -0.94 -17.98 -7.98
CA ASP A 546 -1.60 -18.32 -6.72
C ASP A 546 -2.80 -17.41 -6.44
N GLU A 547 -3.84 -18.00 -5.85
CA GLU A 547 -5.16 -17.39 -5.60
C GLU A 547 -5.85 -16.83 -6.86
N PHE A 548 -5.76 -17.55 -8.00
CA PHE A 548 -6.35 -17.09 -9.27
C PHE A 548 -7.88 -16.87 -9.21
N SER A 549 -8.59 -17.64 -8.37
CA SER A 549 -10.05 -17.51 -8.23
C SER A 549 -10.45 -16.16 -7.62
N GLU A 550 -9.64 -15.62 -6.71
CA GLU A 550 -9.84 -14.27 -6.18
C GLU A 550 -9.48 -13.20 -7.21
N LEU A 551 -8.41 -13.42 -7.99
CA LEU A 551 -8.08 -12.51 -9.09
C LEU A 551 -9.26 -12.36 -10.05
N LEU A 552 -9.90 -13.46 -10.44
CA LEU A 552 -11.06 -13.43 -11.33
C LEU A 552 -12.34 -12.93 -10.65
N SER A 553 -12.45 -13.00 -9.32
CA SER A 553 -13.59 -12.45 -8.58
C SER A 553 -13.60 -10.92 -8.66
N GLN A 554 -12.44 -10.31 -8.49
CA GLN A 554 -12.23 -8.86 -8.50
C GLN A 554 -12.05 -8.30 -9.92
N HIS A 555 -11.42 -9.06 -10.82
CA HIS A 555 -11.12 -8.66 -12.19
C HIS A 555 -11.58 -9.71 -13.22
N PRO A 556 -12.90 -9.79 -13.52
CA PRO A 556 -13.45 -10.79 -14.44
C PRO A 556 -12.85 -10.73 -15.86
N ASP A 557 -12.55 -9.52 -16.36
CA ASP A 557 -11.96 -9.28 -17.68
C ASP A 557 -10.61 -9.99 -17.90
N PHE A 558 -9.94 -10.42 -16.82
CA PHE A 558 -8.67 -11.14 -16.91
C PHE A 558 -8.85 -12.59 -17.40
N ALA A 559 -10.06 -13.16 -17.29
CA ALA A 559 -10.34 -14.53 -17.73
C ALA A 559 -9.98 -14.75 -19.22
N ASP A 560 -10.27 -13.77 -20.06
CA ASP A 560 -9.97 -13.81 -21.51
C ASP A 560 -8.47 -14.00 -21.78
N MET A 561 -7.62 -13.45 -20.92
CA MET A 561 -6.18 -13.62 -21.02
C MET A 561 -5.75 -15.06 -20.74
N PHE A 562 -6.29 -15.68 -19.68
CA PHE A 562 -5.99 -17.09 -19.39
C PHE A 562 -6.51 -18.00 -20.51
N VAL A 563 -7.68 -17.71 -21.08
CA VAL A 563 -8.22 -18.47 -22.23
C VAL A 563 -7.31 -18.30 -23.44
N ALA A 564 -6.84 -17.08 -23.72
CA ALA A 564 -5.90 -16.82 -24.80
C ALA A 564 -4.57 -17.59 -24.62
N ILE A 565 -4.04 -17.64 -23.39
CA ILE A 565 -2.88 -18.46 -23.03
C ILE A 565 -3.20 -19.96 -23.15
N GLY A 566 -4.38 -20.43 -22.73
CA GLY A 566 -4.76 -21.84 -22.89
C GLY A 566 -4.84 -22.28 -24.36
N ARG A 567 -5.27 -21.37 -25.25
CA ARG A 567 -5.40 -21.63 -26.70
C ARG A 567 -4.07 -21.53 -27.45
N LEU A 568 -3.26 -20.50 -27.17
CA LEU A 568 -2.05 -20.17 -27.93
C LEU A 568 -0.75 -20.51 -27.18
N GLY A 569 -0.82 -20.71 -25.87
CA GLY A 569 0.34 -20.87 -25.00
C GLY A 569 1.18 -22.10 -25.37
N ARG A 570 0.54 -23.18 -25.80
CA ARG A 570 1.20 -24.37 -26.36
C ARG A 570 2.25 -24.00 -27.43
N SER A 571 1.82 -23.35 -28.53
CA SER A 571 2.75 -22.98 -29.60
C SER A 571 3.74 -21.90 -29.19
N LEU A 572 3.37 -21.02 -28.27
CA LEU A 572 4.21 -19.94 -27.75
C LEU A 572 5.17 -20.38 -26.63
N GLY A 573 5.11 -21.65 -26.19
CA GLY A 573 5.87 -22.11 -25.04
C GLY A 573 5.53 -21.33 -23.76
N MET A 574 4.27 -20.93 -23.57
CA MET A 574 3.77 -20.30 -22.34
C MET A 574 2.88 -21.32 -21.61
N HIS A 575 3.36 -21.81 -20.47
CA HIS A 575 2.73 -22.86 -19.67
C HIS A 575 2.10 -22.22 -18.43
N LEU A 576 0.96 -22.74 -17.97
CA LEU A 576 0.16 -22.08 -16.92
C LEU A 576 -0.17 -23.04 -15.78
N LEU A 577 0.14 -22.68 -14.55
CA LEU A 577 -0.30 -23.38 -13.34
C LEU A 577 -1.17 -22.44 -12.51
N LEU A 578 -2.48 -22.71 -12.50
CA LEU A 578 -3.44 -21.94 -11.71
C LEU A 578 -3.62 -22.61 -10.34
N ALA A 579 -3.47 -21.86 -9.26
CA ALA A 579 -3.61 -22.35 -7.90
C ALA A 579 -4.61 -21.53 -7.09
N SER A 580 -5.42 -22.18 -6.25
CA SER A 580 -6.39 -21.48 -5.40
C SER A 580 -6.73 -22.26 -4.14
N GLN A 581 -7.08 -21.54 -3.06
CA GLN A 581 -7.59 -22.14 -1.83
C GLN A 581 -9.01 -22.71 -1.97
N ARG A 582 -9.81 -22.13 -2.86
CA ARG A 582 -11.21 -22.50 -3.12
C ARG A 582 -11.48 -22.47 -4.61
N LEU A 583 -12.44 -23.27 -5.04
CA LEU A 583 -12.86 -23.29 -6.43
C LEU A 583 -14.33 -22.87 -6.56
N ASP A 584 -14.59 -21.90 -7.44
CA ASP A 584 -15.92 -21.50 -7.88
C ASP A 584 -16.11 -21.94 -9.34
N GLU A 585 -17.06 -22.84 -9.58
CA GLU A 585 -17.27 -23.53 -10.86
C GLU A 585 -17.52 -22.55 -12.02
N GLY A 586 -18.20 -21.43 -11.75
CA GLY A 586 -18.46 -20.40 -12.77
C GLY A 586 -17.19 -19.73 -13.32
N ARG A 587 -16.06 -19.81 -12.60
CA ARG A 587 -14.80 -19.11 -12.91
C ARG A 587 -13.87 -19.90 -13.83
N LEU A 588 -14.11 -21.19 -14.03
CA LEU A 588 -13.31 -22.05 -14.92
C LEU A 588 -13.85 -22.10 -16.36
N ARG A 589 -15.00 -21.46 -16.63
CA ARG A 589 -15.68 -21.55 -17.92
C ARG A 589 -14.76 -21.13 -19.07
N GLY A 590 -14.53 -22.04 -20.01
CA GLY A 590 -13.63 -21.85 -21.16
C GLY A 590 -12.17 -22.20 -20.91
N LEU A 591 -11.74 -22.34 -19.65
CA LEU A 591 -10.38 -22.76 -19.26
C LEU A 591 -10.25 -24.27 -19.09
N GLU A 592 -11.32 -24.94 -18.64
CA GLU A 592 -11.30 -26.39 -18.32
C GLU A 592 -10.76 -27.28 -19.43
N ALA A 593 -11.09 -26.96 -20.69
CA ALA A 593 -10.66 -27.71 -21.86
C ALA A 593 -9.14 -27.62 -22.12
N HIS A 594 -8.46 -26.63 -21.52
CA HIS A 594 -7.03 -26.41 -21.68
C HIS A 594 -6.20 -26.93 -20.50
N LEU A 595 -6.81 -27.18 -19.34
CA LEU A 595 -6.15 -27.65 -18.11
C LEU A 595 -5.96 -29.17 -18.16
N SER A 596 -4.75 -29.61 -18.49
CA SER A 596 -4.42 -31.00 -18.80
C SER A 596 -4.16 -31.86 -17.55
N TYR A 597 -3.56 -31.29 -16.51
CA TYR A 597 -3.32 -31.96 -15.23
C TYR A 597 -3.95 -31.20 -14.07
N ARG A 598 -4.40 -31.94 -13.04
CA ARG A 598 -5.10 -31.41 -11.88
C ARG A 598 -4.51 -31.99 -10.60
N MET A 599 -3.96 -31.12 -9.77
CA MET A 599 -3.48 -31.44 -8.43
C MET A 599 -4.53 -30.99 -7.42
N CYS A 600 -4.98 -31.92 -6.58
CA CYS A 600 -5.98 -31.63 -5.55
C CYS A 600 -5.44 -32.09 -4.20
N MET A 601 -5.08 -31.12 -3.37
CA MET A 601 -4.73 -31.34 -1.96
C MET A 601 -6.02 -31.39 -1.13
N LYS A 602 -5.89 -31.46 0.20
CA LYS A 602 -7.07 -31.45 1.08
C LYS A 602 -7.99 -30.25 0.78
N THR A 603 -9.24 -30.53 0.38
CA THR A 603 -10.28 -29.51 0.10
C THR A 603 -11.15 -29.24 1.32
N LEU A 604 -11.87 -28.11 1.33
CA LEU A 604 -12.80 -27.77 2.41
C LEU A 604 -14.14 -28.52 2.27
N SER A 605 -14.53 -28.84 1.03
CA SER A 605 -15.79 -29.51 0.74
C SER A 605 -15.62 -30.70 -0.21
N ALA A 606 -16.59 -31.62 -0.12
CA ALA A 606 -16.75 -32.74 -1.05
C ALA A 606 -17.03 -32.27 -2.50
N ALA A 607 -17.76 -31.16 -2.67
CA ALA A 607 -18.08 -30.58 -3.97
C ALA A 607 -16.82 -30.13 -4.72
N GLU A 608 -15.88 -29.44 -4.05
CA GLU A 608 -14.61 -29.02 -4.65
C GLU A 608 -13.78 -30.20 -5.15
N SER A 609 -13.71 -31.28 -4.35
CA SER A 609 -13.03 -32.51 -4.75
C SER A 609 -13.69 -33.13 -5.99
N GLN A 610 -15.02 -33.16 -6.02
CA GLN A 610 -15.79 -33.70 -7.15
C GLN A 610 -15.56 -32.89 -8.43
N THR A 611 -15.54 -31.56 -8.37
CA THR A 611 -15.32 -30.70 -9.54
C THR A 611 -13.90 -30.85 -10.11
N VAL A 612 -12.88 -30.92 -9.24
CA VAL A 612 -11.48 -31.00 -9.68
C VAL A 612 -11.11 -32.41 -10.11
N LEU A 613 -11.34 -33.40 -9.25
CA LEU A 613 -10.89 -34.78 -9.46
C LEU A 613 -11.96 -35.71 -10.04
N GLY A 614 -13.24 -35.36 -9.96
CA GLY A 614 -14.34 -36.29 -10.27
C GLY A 614 -14.67 -37.29 -9.17
N THR A 615 -13.99 -37.21 -8.01
CA THR A 615 -14.20 -38.09 -6.85
C THR A 615 -14.20 -37.30 -5.54
N LEU A 616 -14.58 -37.93 -4.43
CA LEU A 616 -14.62 -37.31 -3.09
C LEU A 616 -13.33 -37.49 -2.29
N ASP A 617 -12.27 -38.05 -2.89
CA ASP A 617 -11.11 -38.56 -2.15
C ASP A 617 -10.23 -37.46 -1.56
N ALA A 618 -10.13 -36.29 -2.21
CA ALA A 618 -9.33 -35.19 -1.70
C ALA A 618 -9.91 -34.59 -0.41
N TYR A 619 -11.24 -34.58 -0.27
CA TYR A 619 -11.90 -34.14 0.98
C TYR A 619 -11.56 -35.07 2.17
N ARG A 620 -11.32 -36.36 1.89
CA ARG A 620 -10.99 -37.38 2.91
C ARG A 620 -9.50 -37.43 3.25
N LEU A 621 -8.67 -36.56 2.67
CA LEU A 621 -7.24 -36.54 2.95
C LEU A 621 -6.93 -36.19 4.42
N PRO A 622 -5.83 -36.72 5.00
CA PRO A 622 -5.37 -36.35 6.32
C PRO A 622 -5.16 -34.84 6.47
N THR A 623 -5.29 -34.33 7.70
CA THR A 623 -5.07 -32.89 7.97
C THR A 623 -3.59 -32.49 7.92
N ALA A 624 -2.66 -33.46 7.94
CA ALA A 624 -1.24 -33.19 7.75
C ALA A 624 -0.98 -32.62 6.33
N PRO A 625 -0.17 -31.55 6.21
CA PRO A 625 0.11 -30.93 4.92
C PRO A 625 0.91 -31.85 3.98
N GLY A 626 0.75 -31.62 2.68
CA GLY A 626 1.51 -32.28 1.62
C GLY A 626 0.82 -33.49 0.99
N ALA A 627 -0.19 -34.08 1.63
CA ALA A 627 -0.97 -35.15 1.00
C ALA A 627 -1.87 -34.60 -0.11
N GLY A 628 -1.86 -35.25 -1.28
CA GLY A 628 -2.65 -34.82 -2.43
C GLY A 628 -2.90 -35.93 -3.45
N PHE A 629 -3.72 -35.61 -4.45
CA PHE A 629 -3.95 -36.43 -5.64
C PHE A 629 -3.54 -35.67 -6.90
N LEU A 630 -2.90 -36.36 -7.84
CA LEU A 630 -2.61 -35.87 -9.18
C LEU A 630 -3.47 -36.65 -10.18
N ARG A 631 -4.24 -35.94 -11.00
CA ARG A 631 -4.99 -36.50 -12.13
C ARG A 631 -4.48 -35.91 -13.43
N ILE A 632 -4.22 -36.75 -14.43
CA ILE A 632 -3.73 -36.34 -15.75
C ILE A 632 -4.81 -36.72 -16.77
N GLY A 633 -5.39 -35.73 -17.45
CA GLY A 633 -6.49 -35.93 -18.39
C GLY A 633 -7.64 -36.75 -17.79
N GLY A 634 -7.94 -37.89 -18.43
CA GLY A 634 -9.01 -38.80 -18.01
C GLY A 634 -8.61 -39.84 -16.97
N ASP A 635 -7.31 -39.98 -16.64
CA ASP A 635 -6.76 -41.11 -15.88
C ASP A 635 -7.21 -41.15 -14.42
N GLU A 636 -6.94 -42.28 -13.74
CA GLU A 636 -7.22 -42.44 -12.32
C GLU A 636 -6.33 -41.52 -11.46
N PRO A 637 -6.88 -40.90 -10.38
CA PRO A 637 -6.10 -40.04 -9.49
C PRO A 637 -4.98 -40.79 -8.74
N ILE A 638 -3.75 -40.32 -8.88
CA ILE A 638 -2.56 -40.85 -8.20
C ILE A 638 -2.40 -40.14 -6.86
N ARG A 639 -2.46 -40.89 -5.75
CA ARG A 639 -2.22 -40.33 -4.41
C ARG A 639 -0.72 -40.17 -4.16
N PHE A 640 -0.35 -39.01 -3.61
CA PHE A 640 1.04 -38.68 -3.30
C PHE A 640 1.19 -37.87 -2.01
N GLN A 641 2.42 -37.81 -1.52
CA GLN A 641 2.90 -36.94 -0.47
C GLN A 641 3.94 -35.99 -1.06
N ALA A 642 3.67 -34.68 -1.03
CA ALA A 642 4.54 -33.64 -1.56
C ALA A 642 5.84 -33.55 -0.77
N ALA A 643 6.95 -33.31 -1.48
CA ALA A 643 8.24 -33.02 -0.86
C ALA A 643 8.28 -31.61 -0.28
N LEU A 644 9.06 -31.43 0.80
CA LEU A 644 9.20 -30.19 1.55
C LEU A 644 10.55 -29.54 1.24
N VAL A 645 10.56 -28.31 0.69
CA VAL A 645 11.79 -27.55 0.37
C VAL A 645 12.10 -26.47 1.41
N SER A 646 11.11 -26.10 2.21
CA SER A 646 11.27 -25.22 3.39
C SER A 646 11.85 -25.95 4.61
N ALA A 647 12.12 -27.26 4.50
CA ALA A 647 12.78 -28.01 5.56
C ALA A 647 14.19 -27.46 5.80
N PRO A 648 14.69 -27.48 7.06
CA PRO A 648 16.08 -27.19 7.36
C PRO A 648 16.99 -28.08 6.49
N LEU A 649 18.00 -27.47 5.85
CA LEU A 649 19.05 -28.26 5.23
C LEU A 649 19.75 -29.01 6.35
N GLN A 650 19.68 -30.34 6.31
CA GLN A 650 20.48 -31.15 7.21
C GLN A 650 21.94 -30.83 6.91
N THR A 651 22.53 -30.02 7.78
CA THR A 651 23.98 -29.91 7.83
C THR A 651 24.38 -31.25 8.42
N ASP A 652 24.85 -32.16 7.57
CA ASP A 652 25.76 -33.18 8.07
C ASP A 652 26.83 -32.40 8.83
N ALA A 653 26.76 -32.44 10.17
CA ALA A 653 27.90 -32.09 10.99
C ALA A 653 29.06 -32.84 10.34
N PRO A 654 30.12 -32.13 9.92
CA PRO A 654 31.05 -32.63 8.92
C PRO A 654 31.40 -34.06 9.27
N ALA A 655 31.14 -35.00 8.36
CA ALA A 655 31.56 -36.39 8.50
C ALA A 655 33.10 -36.53 8.59
N GLY A 656 33.84 -35.42 8.65
CA GLY A 656 35.16 -35.30 9.23
C GLY A 656 35.18 -34.27 10.37
N ALA A 657 34.65 -34.60 11.54
CA ALA A 657 35.37 -34.24 12.74
C ALA A 657 36.69 -35.01 12.62
N ALA A 658 37.77 -34.29 12.30
CA ALA A 658 39.11 -34.84 12.40
C ALA A 658 39.17 -35.60 13.73
N THR A 659 39.45 -36.90 13.65
CA THR A 659 40.04 -37.63 14.76
C THR A 659 41.34 -36.91 15.09
N GLY A 660 41.23 -35.86 15.91
CA GLY A 660 42.32 -35.47 16.78
C GLY A 660 42.77 -36.72 17.54
N PRO A 661 44.06 -36.82 17.89
CA PRO A 661 44.61 -38.02 18.51
C PRO A 661 43.68 -38.41 19.66
N ALA A 662 43.18 -39.66 19.61
CA ALA A 662 42.24 -40.17 20.59
C ALA A 662 42.82 -39.88 21.98
N GLY A 663 42.14 -39.00 22.72
CA GLY A 663 42.45 -38.79 24.13
C GLY A 663 42.40 -40.13 24.87
N PRO A 664 43.07 -40.25 26.02
CA PRO A 664 43.05 -41.49 26.79
C PRO A 664 41.61 -41.96 27.01
N VAL A 665 41.33 -43.25 26.78
CA VAL A 665 40.03 -43.85 27.06
C VAL A 665 39.72 -43.63 28.55
N ARG A 666 38.60 -42.96 28.84
CA ARG A 666 38.13 -42.69 30.20
C ARG A 666 36.78 -43.33 30.42
N LEU A 667 36.50 -43.69 31.68
CA LEU A 667 35.22 -44.24 32.07
C LEU A 667 34.12 -43.17 31.95
N PHE A 668 33.09 -43.42 31.14
CA PHE A 668 31.91 -42.56 31.07
C PHE A 668 31.06 -42.74 32.34
N GLY A 669 31.23 -41.82 33.29
CA GLY A 669 30.60 -41.84 34.60
C GLY A 669 29.69 -40.64 34.85
N THR A 670 29.08 -40.64 36.03
CA THR A 670 28.27 -39.52 36.55
C THR A 670 29.11 -38.34 37.05
N ARG A 671 30.44 -38.49 37.11
CA ARG A 671 31.39 -37.41 37.48
C ARG A 671 31.77 -36.56 36.28
N LEU A 672 32.03 -35.28 36.52
CA LEU A 672 32.62 -34.37 35.55
C LEU A 672 33.99 -34.88 35.10
N THR A 673 34.26 -34.78 33.80
CA THR A 673 35.52 -35.21 33.17
C THR A 673 36.20 -34.00 32.54
N GLY A 674 37.28 -33.51 33.14
CA GLY A 674 38.03 -32.36 32.64
C GLY A 674 37.37 -31.00 32.93
N ALA A 675 37.82 -29.95 32.24
CA ALA A 675 37.31 -28.59 32.41
C ALA A 675 35.94 -28.42 31.73
N VAL A 676 35.00 -27.79 32.43
CA VAL A 676 33.69 -27.44 31.88
C VAL A 676 33.81 -26.19 31.00
N SER A 677 33.30 -26.29 29.77
CA SER A 677 33.21 -25.20 28.80
C SER A 677 31.74 -24.88 28.52
N ARG A 678 31.40 -23.59 28.52
CA ARG A 678 30.04 -23.13 28.19
C ARG A 678 29.97 -22.85 26.69
N ALA A 679 29.07 -23.53 25.99
CA ALA A 679 28.79 -23.22 24.60
C ALA A 679 28.20 -21.80 24.54
N VAL A 680 28.89 -20.88 23.86
CA VAL A 680 28.33 -19.56 23.54
C VAL A 680 27.09 -19.80 22.69
N GLU A 681 25.93 -19.30 23.15
CA GLU A 681 24.73 -19.24 22.32
C GLU A 681 25.06 -18.45 21.06
N MET A 682 25.24 -19.14 19.93
CA MET A 682 25.19 -18.52 18.62
C MET A 682 23.76 -18.02 18.39
N SER A 683 23.49 -16.82 18.88
CA SER A 683 22.31 -16.06 18.48
C SER A 683 22.42 -15.73 16.98
N GLY A 684 21.52 -16.30 16.17
CA GLY A 684 21.03 -15.61 14.98
C GLY A 684 21.72 -15.84 13.63
N THR A 685 22.10 -17.07 13.27
CA THR A 685 22.01 -17.45 11.84
C THR A 685 20.76 -18.30 11.66
N PRO A 686 19.76 -17.87 10.85
CA PRO A 686 18.58 -18.69 10.59
C PRO A 686 19.05 -20.04 10.04
N GLU A 687 18.46 -21.14 10.53
CA GLU A 687 18.67 -22.47 9.95
C GLU A 687 18.50 -22.36 8.43
N ARG A 688 19.56 -22.68 7.68
CA ARG A 688 19.55 -22.55 6.22
C ARG A 688 18.59 -23.60 5.68
N THR A 689 17.50 -23.20 5.04
CA THR A 689 16.56 -24.14 4.39
C THR A 689 17.14 -24.73 3.11
N ILE A 690 16.62 -25.88 2.67
CA ILE A 690 16.98 -26.50 1.37
C ILE A 690 16.75 -25.51 0.23
N SER A 691 15.58 -24.85 0.22
CA SER A 691 15.23 -23.83 -0.78
C SER A 691 16.27 -22.71 -0.89
N ARG A 692 16.68 -22.13 0.24
CA ARG A 692 17.67 -21.05 0.28
C ARG A 692 19.04 -21.53 -0.17
N ALA A 693 19.45 -22.73 0.23
CA ALA A 693 20.73 -23.31 -0.17
C ALA A 693 20.83 -23.53 -1.68
N VAL A 694 19.76 -24.05 -2.31
CA VAL A 694 19.70 -24.24 -3.76
C VAL A 694 19.64 -22.89 -4.49
N LEU A 695 18.80 -21.96 -4.05
CA LEU A 695 18.68 -20.62 -4.65
C LEU A 695 20.01 -19.86 -4.62
N ASP A 696 20.75 -19.91 -3.51
CA ASP A 696 22.07 -19.29 -3.40
C ASP A 696 23.06 -19.84 -4.45
N ARG A 697 22.94 -21.12 -4.85
CA ARG A 697 23.76 -21.73 -5.90
C ARG A 697 23.33 -21.35 -7.31
N LEU A 698 22.03 -21.11 -7.51
CA LEU A 698 21.48 -20.68 -8.80
C LEU A 698 21.78 -19.21 -9.10
N ARG A 699 21.97 -18.37 -8.08
CA ARG A 699 22.26 -16.93 -8.25
C ARG A 699 23.48 -16.71 -9.15
N GLY A 700 23.30 -15.89 -10.18
CA GLY A 700 24.36 -15.51 -11.13
C GLY A 700 24.74 -16.59 -12.15
N GLN A 701 24.04 -17.73 -12.20
CA GLN A 701 24.32 -18.82 -13.16
C GLN A 701 23.43 -18.73 -14.40
N GLY A 702 24.02 -18.71 -15.60
CA GLY A 702 23.29 -18.59 -16.87
C GLY A 702 22.78 -17.17 -17.18
N PRO A 703 22.13 -16.95 -18.33
CA PRO A 703 21.63 -15.64 -18.70
C PRO A 703 20.41 -15.25 -17.85
N PRO A 704 20.26 -13.95 -17.51
CA PRO A 704 19.08 -13.49 -16.78
C PRO A 704 17.82 -13.63 -17.65
N ALA A 705 16.73 -14.04 -17.02
CA ALA A 705 15.43 -14.13 -17.67
C ALA A 705 15.02 -12.78 -18.30
N HIS A 706 14.42 -12.87 -19.48
CA HIS A 706 13.78 -11.72 -20.12
C HIS A 706 12.73 -11.13 -19.17
N ARG A 707 12.81 -9.82 -18.91
CA ARG A 707 11.93 -9.15 -17.94
C ARG A 707 10.56 -8.85 -18.57
N VAL A 708 9.65 -9.83 -18.48
CA VAL A 708 8.24 -9.66 -18.88
C VAL A 708 7.56 -8.57 -18.05
N TRP A 709 7.89 -8.49 -16.77
CA TRP A 709 7.37 -7.49 -15.85
C TRP A 709 8.51 -6.64 -15.29
N LEU A 710 8.48 -5.35 -15.60
CA LEU A 710 9.32 -4.37 -14.93
C LEU A 710 8.67 -4.01 -13.59
N PRO A 711 9.45 -3.61 -12.57
CA PRO A 711 8.88 -3.02 -11.36
C PRO A 711 7.91 -1.88 -11.73
N PRO A 712 6.85 -1.62 -10.96
CA PRO A 712 6.02 -0.45 -11.16
C PRO A 712 6.83 0.85 -11.15
N LEU A 713 6.28 1.92 -11.74
CA LEU A 713 6.90 3.25 -11.65
C LEU A 713 7.04 3.64 -10.18
N GLY A 714 8.29 3.82 -9.75
CA GLY A 714 8.66 4.22 -8.40
C GLY A 714 8.62 5.74 -8.22
N PRO A 715 9.41 6.30 -7.27
CA PRO A 715 9.49 7.75 -7.10
C PRO A 715 10.01 8.44 -8.36
N ALA A 716 9.70 9.73 -8.48
CA ALA A 716 10.12 10.56 -9.60
C ALA A 716 11.66 10.50 -9.78
N PRO A 717 12.15 10.14 -10.99
CA PRO A 717 13.58 10.11 -11.25
C PRO A 717 14.15 11.53 -11.26
N ALA A 718 15.45 11.68 -11.01
CA ALA A 718 16.11 12.96 -11.24
C ALA A 718 16.27 13.22 -12.74
N LEU A 719 16.04 14.46 -13.18
CA LEU A 719 16.07 14.81 -14.61
C LEU A 719 17.44 14.53 -15.28
N HIS A 720 18.56 14.66 -14.57
CA HIS A 720 19.88 14.33 -15.13
C HIS A 720 20.00 12.85 -15.54
N THR A 721 19.31 11.93 -14.85
CA THR A 721 19.28 10.51 -15.21
C THR A 721 18.53 10.30 -16.52
N VAL A 722 17.41 11.02 -16.71
CA VAL A 722 16.60 10.93 -17.94
C VAL A 722 17.33 11.58 -19.13
N LEU A 723 18.06 12.66 -18.90
CA LEU A 723 18.86 13.32 -19.94
C LEU A 723 20.06 12.46 -20.38
N ALA A 724 20.71 11.73 -19.46
CA ALA A 724 21.82 10.85 -19.80
C ALA A 724 21.42 9.68 -20.71
N ASP A 725 20.16 9.24 -20.62
CA ASP A 725 19.62 8.12 -21.40
C ASP A 725 19.22 8.53 -22.83
N VAL A 726 19.25 9.82 -23.18
CA VAL A 726 18.78 10.34 -24.47
C VAL A 726 19.87 11.17 -25.14
N GLU A 727 20.20 10.84 -26.39
CA GLU A 727 20.97 11.73 -27.27
C GLU A 727 20.09 12.94 -27.66
N CYS A 728 20.07 13.95 -26.79
CA CYS A 728 19.41 15.22 -27.11
C CYS A 728 20.18 15.91 -28.24
N HIS A 729 19.55 16.05 -29.39
CA HIS A 729 20.12 16.81 -30.49
C HIS A 729 20.05 18.29 -30.14
N THR A 730 21.20 18.95 -30.03
CA THR A 730 21.30 20.39 -29.78
C THR A 730 20.51 21.16 -30.85
N GLY A 731 19.45 21.87 -30.45
CA GLY A 731 18.62 22.70 -31.34
C GLY A 731 17.30 22.07 -31.83
N GLY A 732 16.98 20.83 -31.45
CA GLY A 732 15.75 20.14 -31.88
C GLY A 732 14.46 20.51 -31.13
N LEU A 733 14.52 21.40 -30.11
CA LEU A 733 13.39 21.78 -29.22
C LEU A 733 12.55 20.60 -28.69
N THR A 734 13.13 19.39 -28.68
CA THR A 734 12.49 18.16 -28.20
C THR A 734 13.25 17.70 -26.99
N VAL A 735 12.61 17.70 -25.83
CA VAL A 735 13.29 17.45 -24.56
C VAL A 735 12.61 16.38 -23.73
N PRO A 736 13.39 15.56 -22.98
CA PRO A 736 12.82 14.62 -22.03
C PRO A 736 12.39 15.34 -20.75
N VAL A 737 11.21 15.03 -20.24
CA VAL A 737 10.69 15.62 -18.98
C VAL A 737 10.27 14.57 -17.94
N GLY A 738 10.41 13.28 -18.26
CA GLY A 738 9.97 12.19 -17.40
C GLY A 738 10.15 10.82 -18.03
N ILE A 739 9.45 9.82 -17.50
CA ILE A 739 9.47 8.44 -18.00
C ILE A 739 8.04 7.96 -18.23
N VAL A 740 7.81 7.27 -19.34
CA VAL A 740 6.56 6.58 -19.70
C VAL A 740 6.75 5.08 -19.49
N ASP A 741 5.80 4.43 -18.82
CA ASP A 741 5.76 2.99 -18.64
C ASP A 741 4.97 2.35 -19.79
N ARG A 742 5.64 1.49 -20.56
CA ARG A 742 5.04 0.78 -21.71
C ARG A 742 4.97 -0.72 -21.38
N PRO A 743 3.97 -1.17 -20.58
CA PRO A 743 3.92 -2.56 -20.12
C PRO A 743 3.77 -3.56 -21.27
N PHE A 744 3.00 -3.23 -22.32
CA PHE A 744 2.84 -4.06 -23.52
C PHE A 744 4.16 -4.24 -24.29
N ASP A 745 4.96 -3.17 -24.41
CA ASP A 745 6.27 -3.21 -25.06
C ASP A 745 7.38 -3.74 -24.12
N GLN A 746 7.05 -3.97 -22.85
CA GLN A 746 7.94 -4.45 -21.79
C GLN A 746 9.17 -3.55 -21.60
N CYS A 747 8.99 -2.24 -21.78
CA CYS A 747 10.06 -1.26 -21.66
C CYS A 747 9.56 0.03 -21.00
N ARG A 748 10.52 0.91 -20.70
CA ARG A 748 10.25 2.28 -20.28
C ARG A 748 10.93 3.20 -21.28
N THR A 749 10.23 4.26 -21.67
CA THR A 749 10.76 5.24 -22.61
C THR A 749 10.77 6.62 -21.97
N PRO A 750 11.71 7.51 -22.33
CA PRO A 750 11.66 8.90 -21.90
C PRO A 750 10.35 9.55 -22.40
N LEU A 751 9.74 10.37 -21.55
CA LEU A 751 8.63 11.23 -21.92
C LEU A 751 9.18 12.43 -22.67
N MET A 752 9.13 12.38 -24.00
CA MET A 752 9.59 13.46 -24.87
C MET A 752 8.48 14.49 -25.08
N VAL A 753 8.81 15.77 -24.98
CA VAL A 753 7.94 16.89 -25.33
C VAL A 753 8.56 17.58 -26.54
N ASP A 754 7.86 17.53 -27.68
CA ASP A 754 8.27 18.18 -28.91
C ASP A 754 7.65 19.58 -29.01
N MET A 755 8.51 20.61 -28.98
CA MET A 755 8.10 22.00 -29.14
C MET A 755 8.61 22.62 -30.44
N SER A 756 9.10 21.82 -31.38
CA SER A 756 9.73 22.32 -32.61
C SER A 756 8.74 22.84 -33.65
N GLY A 757 7.50 22.32 -33.67
CA GLY A 757 6.49 22.58 -34.69
C GLY A 757 5.09 22.87 -34.14
N ALA A 758 4.07 22.24 -34.72
CA ALA A 758 2.65 22.47 -34.39
C ALA A 758 2.30 22.11 -32.93
N ALA A 759 3.09 21.24 -32.28
CA ALA A 759 2.95 20.88 -30.88
C ALA A 759 3.69 21.83 -29.92
N GLY A 760 4.12 23.00 -30.41
CA GLY A 760 4.92 23.99 -29.68
C GLY A 760 4.27 24.61 -28.44
N ASN A 761 2.93 24.63 -28.36
CA ASN A 761 2.21 25.06 -27.17
C ASN A 761 1.96 23.87 -26.24
N VAL A 762 2.18 24.07 -24.94
CA VAL A 762 2.14 23.00 -23.93
C VAL A 762 1.11 23.31 -22.84
N ALA A 763 0.30 22.33 -22.45
CA ALA A 763 -0.53 22.39 -21.25
C ALA A 763 -0.14 21.33 -20.23
N VAL A 764 -0.06 21.76 -18.96
CA VAL A 764 0.10 20.89 -17.79
C VAL A 764 -1.18 20.96 -16.95
N ILE A 765 -1.99 19.90 -16.99
CA ILE A 765 -3.29 19.87 -16.32
C ILE A 765 -3.25 18.89 -15.15
N GLY A 766 -3.79 19.27 -13.99
CA GLY A 766 -3.79 18.38 -12.83
C GLY A 766 -4.45 18.98 -11.60
N ALA A 767 -4.95 18.13 -10.70
CA ALA A 767 -5.53 18.53 -9.41
C ALA A 767 -4.55 19.38 -8.57
N PRO A 768 -5.03 20.11 -7.55
CA PRO A 768 -4.15 20.73 -6.55
C PRO A 768 -3.11 19.72 -6.04
N GLN A 769 -1.86 20.17 -5.88
CA GLN A 769 -0.72 19.35 -5.41
C GLN A 769 -0.35 18.12 -6.28
N SER A 770 -0.90 17.97 -7.49
CA SER A 770 -0.54 16.87 -8.42
C SER A 770 0.87 16.96 -9.03
N GLY A 771 1.59 18.07 -8.82
CA GLY A 771 2.95 18.30 -9.36
C GLY A 771 3.03 19.22 -10.59
N LYS A 772 1.99 20.01 -10.89
CA LYS A 772 1.95 20.94 -12.05
C LYS A 772 3.16 21.88 -12.12
N SER A 773 3.41 22.64 -11.05
CA SER A 773 4.53 23.59 -10.99
C SER A 773 5.89 22.88 -11.09
N THR A 774 6.00 21.67 -10.53
CA THR A 774 7.18 20.82 -10.69
C THR A 774 7.40 20.44 -12.14
N ALA A 775 6.35 20.05 -12.87
CA ALA A 775 6.46 19.73 -14.30
C ALA A 775 6.88 20.93 -15.16
N LEU A 776 6.35 22.13 -14.87
CA LEU A 776 6.81 23.36 -15.52
C LEU A 776 8.30 23.63 -15.27
N ARG A 777 8.75 23.50 -14.01
CA ARG A 777 10.17 23.63 -13.65
C ARG A 777 11.04 22.59 -14.34
N THR A 778 10.58 21.34 -14.42
CA THR A 778 11.29 20.26 -15.11
C THR A 778 11.40 20.54 -16.61
N LEU A 779 10.35 21.08 -17.24
CA LEU A 779 10.40 21.50 -18.65
C LEU A 779 11.42 22.62 -18.86
N ILE A 780 11.38 23.68 -18.04
CA ILE A 780 12.31 24.81 -18.13
C ILE A 780 13.76 24.34 -17.92
N THR A 781 14.01 23.55 -16.88
CA THR A 781 15.37 23.06 -16.57
C THR A 781 15.87 22.05 -17.60
N SER A 782 15.01 21.23 -18.19
CA SER A 782 15.37 20.31 -19.28
C SER A 782 15.77 21.06 -20.55
N MET A 783 15.01 22.10 -20.91
CA MET A 783 15.35 23.00 -22.00
C MET A 783 16.66 23.75 -21.73
N ALA A 784 16.83 24.30 -20.54
CA ALA A 784 18.02 25.02 -20.14
C ALA A 784 19.28 24.13 -20.14
N ALA A 785 19.15 22.84 -19.80
CA ALA A 785 20.25 21.88 -19.82
C ALA A 785 20.64 21.42 -21.25
N THR A 786 19.76 21.60 -22.24
CA THR A 786 19.94 21.09 -23.61
C THR A 786 20.14 22.19 -24.65
N HIS A 787 19.88 23.46 -24.31
CA HIS A 787 19.94 24.60 -25.21
C HIS A 787 20.69 25.77 -24.58
N ASP A 788 21.28 26.64 -25.41
CA ASP A 788 21.94 27.87 -24.95
C ASP A 788 20.91 28.98 -24.63
N PRO A 789 21.18 29.90 -23.67
CA PRO A 789 20.29 31.03 -23.37
C PRO A 789 19.98 31.95 -24.56
N SER A 790 20.81 31.96 -25.60
CA SER A 790 20.54 32.68 -26.85
C SER A 790 19.53 31.97 -27.77
N GLN A 791 19.33 30.66 -27.59
CA GLN A 791 18.42 29.83 -28.36
C GLN A 791 17.01 29.76 -27.75
N VAL A 792 16.91 29.72 -26.42
CA VAL A 792 15.61 29.63 -25.73
C VAL A 792 15.53 30.61 -24.57
N GLN A 793 14.40 31.31 -24.44
CA GLN A 793 14.16 32.25 -23.35
C GLN A 793 12.80 32.00 -22.69
N PHE A 794 12.74 32.17 -21.38
CA PHE A 794 11.53 31.96 -20.59
C PHE A 794 11.08 33.23 -19.90
N TYR A 795 9.79 33.52 -20.00
CA TYR A 795 9.09 34.56 -19.25
C TYR A 795 7.95 33.93 -18.47
N CYS A 796 8.01 34.01 -17.15
CA CYS A 796 7.13 33.25 -16.27
C CYS A 796 6.11 34.15 -15.56
N LEU A 797 4.86 33.73 -15.55
CA LEU A 797 3.77 34.26 -14.73
C LEU A 797 3.43 33.21 -13.66
N ASP A 798 3.79 33.48 -12.41
CA ASP A 798 3.65 32.55 -11.29
C ASP A 798 2.45 32.89 -10.41
N PHE A 799 1.35 32.16 -10.62
CA PHE A 799 0.14 32.24 -9.79
C PHE A 799 -0.13 30.93 -9.03
N GLY A 800 0.72 29.92 -9.19
CA GLY A 800 0.56 28.56 -8.66
C GLY A 800 1.16 28.30 -7.28
N GLY A 801 1.87 29.29 -6.71
CA GLY A 801 2.42 29.21 -5.35
C GLY A 801 3.87 29.68 -5.20
N GLY A 802 4.44 30.37 -6.19
CA GLY A 802 5.80 30.92 -6.10
C GLY A 802 6.88 29.91 -6.49
N ALA A 803 6.53 28.75 -7.04
CA ALA A 803 7.48 27.69 -7.37
C ALA A 803 8.41 28.05 -8.54
N LEU A 804 8.00 28.92 -9.46
CA LEU A 804 8.82 29.37 -10.59
C LEU A 804 9.86 30.41 -10.18
N SER A 805 9.77 31.00 -8.98
CA SER A 805 10.86 31.84 -8.44
C SER A 805 12.19 31.09 -8.34
N ALA A 806 12.15 29.77 -8.13
CA ALA A 806 13.34 28.92 -8.06
C ALA A 806 14.13 28.84 -9.38
N VAL A 807 13.49 29.08 -10.53
CA VAL A 807 14.16 29.09 -11.84
C VAL A 807 14.60 30.48 -12.27
N GLN A 808 14.29 31.53 -11.52
CA GLN A 808 14.64 32.92 -11.86
C GLN A 808 16.16 33.15 -11.99
N ALA A 809 16.97 32.36 -11.27
CA ALA A 809 18.42 32.45 -11.34
C ALA A 809 19.03 31.84 -12.62
N LEU A 810 18.24 31.13 -13.44
CA LEU A 810 18.73 30.53 -14.67
C LEU A 810 19.00 31.61 -15.72
N PRO A 811 20.11 31.51 -16.48
CA PRO A 811 20.43 32.50 -17.51
C PRO A 811 19.39 32.53 -18.65
N HIS A 812 18.62 31.46 -18.83
CA HIS A 812 17.53 31.39 -19.82
C HIS A 812 16.26 32.12 -19.39
N VAL A 813 16.10 32.51 -18.13
CA VAL A 813 14.87 33.13 -17.61
C VAL A 813 15.05 34.64 -17.53
N GLY A 814 14.27 35.39 -18.31
CA GLY A 814 14.39 36.85 -18.39
C GLY A 814 13.55 37.61 -17.34
N ALA A 815 12.40 37.06 -16.95
CA ALA A 815 11.57 37.64 -15.88
C ALA A 815 10.61 36.58 -15.29
N VAL A 816 10.32 36.73 -13.99
CA VAL A 816 9.28 35.98 -13.28
C VAL A 816 8.38 36.99 -12.57
N ALA A 817 7.09 37.00 -12.90
CA ALA A 817 6.10 37.90 -12.29
C ALA A 817 5.12 37.12 -11.43
N GLY A 818 4.88 37.60 -10.20
CA GLY A 818 3.87 37.07 -9.31
C GLY A 818 2.57 37.88 -9.34
N ARG A 819 1.61 37.49 -8.50
CA ARG A 819 0.33 38.21 -8.30
C ARG A 819 0.51 39.65 -7.78
N THR A 820 1.63 39.93 -7.11
CA THR A 820 1.96 41.24 -6.55
C THR A 820 2.43 42.24 -7.59
N ASP A 821 2.76 41.80 -8.81
CA ASP A 821 3.43 42.60 -9.82
C ASP A 821 2.58 42.75 -11.11
N PRO A 822 1.35 43.30 -11.03
CA PRO A 822 0.43 43.34 -12.16
C PRO A 822 0.98 44.10 -13.37
N ARG A 823 1.84 45.10 -13.13
CA ARG A 823 2.53 45.83 -14.21
C ARG A 823 3.53 44.97 -14.96
N LEU A 824 4.29 44.14 -14.24
CA LEU A 824 5.25 43.23 -14.86
C LEU A 824 4.52 42.14 -15.65
N VAL A 825 3.37 41.65 -15.16
CA VAL A 825 2.51 40.71 -15.89
C VAL A 825 2.10 41.27 -17.25
N SER A 826 1.48 42.46 -17.27
CA SER A 826 1.10 43.11 -18.55
C SER A 826 2.31 43.31 -19.45
N ARG A 827 3.42 43.79 -18.89
CA ARG A 827 4.64 44.08 -19.65
C ARG A 827 5.26 42.83 -20.29
N ILE A 828 5.27 41.69 -19.59
CA ILE A 828 5.74 40.41 -20.14
C ILE A 828 4.92 40.01 -21.36
N VAL A 829 3.59 40.09 -21.27
CA VAL A 829 2.67 39.73 -22.37
C VAL A 829 2.87 40.68 -23.55
N ASP A 830 2.96 41.98 -23.28
CA ASP A 830 3.19 43.01 -24.30
C ASP A 830 4.54 42.82 -25.02
N GLU A 831 5.60 42.45 -24.30
CA GLU A 831 6.91 42.17 -24.92
C GLU A 831 6.84 40.93 -25.81
N CYS A 832 6.15 39.87 -25.39
CA CYS A 832 5.93 38.69 -26.24
C CYS A 832 5.19 39.06 -27.55
N ILE A 833 4.17 39.93 -27.46
CA ILE A 833 3.46 40.46 -28.63
C ILE A 833 4.38 41.32 -29.50
N ALA A 834 5.22 42.14 -28.88
CA ALA A 834 6.19 42.98 -29.59
C ALA A 834 7.23 42.12 -30.35
N VAL A 835 7.67 41.00 -29.78
CA VAL A 835 8.55 40.03 -30.46
C VAL A 835 7.86 39.45 -31.69
N VAL A 836 6.60 39.03 -31.60
CA VAL A 836 5.84 38.54 -32.75
C VAL A 836 5.76 39.60 -33.85
N ARG A 837 5.36 40.83 -33.52
CA ARG A 837 5.25 41.93 -34.50
C ARG A 837 6.60 42.29 -35.14
N ARG A 838 7.67 42.32 -34.35
CA ARG A 838 9.03 42.57 -34.86
C ARG A 838 9.44 41.48 -35.84
N ARG A 839 9.18 40.21 -35.50
CA ARG A 839 9.52 39.07 -36.35
C ARG A 839 8.69 39.01 -37.62
N GLU A 840 7.42 39.42 -37.58
CA GLU A 840 6.60 39.56 -38.78
C GLU A 840 7.22 40.53 -39.80
N ALA A 841 7.68 41.69 -39.33
CA ALA A 841 8.40 42.66 -40.15
C ALA A 841 9.74 42.09 -40.67
N VAL A 842 10.56 41.51 -39.78
CA VAL A 842 11.88 40.94 -40.12
C VAL A 842 11.77 39.76 -41.10
N PHE A 843 10.79 38.88 -40.93
CA PHE A 843 10.59 37.72 -41.81
C PHE A 843 10.16 38.17 -43.20
N THR A 844 9.33 39.21 -43.27
CA THR A 844 8.90 39.81 -44.53
C THR A 844 10.08 40.50 -45.24
N GLU A 845 10.86 41.31 -44.53
CA GLU A 845 11.99 42.07 -45.07
C GLU A 845 13.13 41.15 -45.56
N HIS A 846 13.51 40.16 -44.75
CA HIS A 846 14.63 39.25 -45.04
C HIS A 846 14.22 37.94 -45.75
N ARG A 847 12.95 37.85 -46.19
CA ARG A 847 12.36 36.69 -46.89
C ARG A 847 12.58 35.36 -46.17
N ILE A 848 12.28 35.34 -44.88
CA ILE A 848 12.37 34.16 -44.03
C ILE A 848 11.05 33.40 -44.12
N ALA A 849 11.06 32.26 -44.81
CA ALA A 849 9.85 31.47 -45.08
C ALA A 849 9.19 30.82 -43.86
N SER A 850 9.95 30.55 -42.78
CA SER A 850 9.43 29.88 -41.58
C SER A 850 10.34 30.06 -40.38
N ILE A 851 9.83 29.79 -39.17
CA ILE A 851 10.64 29.79 -37.94
C ILE A 851 11.78 28.76 -38.00
N ALA A 852 11.59 27.61 -38.65
CA ALA A 852 12.66 26.63 -38.83
C ALA A 852 13.83 27.20 -39.65
N HIS A 853 13.51 27.93 -40.74
CA HIS A 853 14.53 28.63 -41.54
C HIS A 853 15.21 29.76 -40.74
N TYR A 854 14.47 30.45 -39.87
CA TYR A 854 15.05 31.43 -38.94
C TYR A 854 16.06 30.81 -37.97
N ARG A 855 15.70 29.71 -37.31
CA ARG A 855 16.58 28.97 -36.38
C ARG A 855 17.86 28.50 -37.07
N GLN A 856 17.75 27.98 -38.29
CA GLN A 856 18.90 27.57 -39.10
C GLN A 856 19.84 28.75 -39.42
N ARG A 857 19.31 29.89 -39.89
CA ARG A 857 20.12 31.09 -40.17
C ARG A 857 20.81 31.65 -38.92
N ARG A 858 20.19 31.51 -37.74
CA ARG A 858 20.82 31.91 -36.47
C ARG A 858 21.98 30.99 -36.10
N ALA A 859 21.84 29.69 -36.31
CA ALA A 859 22.94 28.74 -36.10
C ALA A 859 24.14 29.03 -37.03
N ASP A 860 23.87 29.46 -38.27
CA ASP A 860 24.89 29.85 -39.24
C ASP A 860 25.46 31.27 -39.02
N GLN A 861 25.09 31.96 -37.92
CA GLN A 861 25.46 33.35 -37.60
C GLN A 861 25.12 34.40 -38.69
N ALA A 862 24.26 34.05 -39.64
CA ALA A 862 23.86 34.89 -40.78
C ALA A 862 22.54 35.65 -40.55
N ALA A 863 21.97 35.54 -39.34
CA ALA A 863 20.67 36.11 -39.00
C ALA A 863 20.73 37.60 -38.61
N PRO A 864 19.63 38.35 -38.79
CA PRO A 864 19.47 39.72 -38.30
C PRO A 864 19.69 39.82 -36.78
N ARG A 865 20.01 41.03 -36.28
CA ARG A 865 20.20 41.33 -34.84
C ARG A 865 18.88 41.27 -34.06
N ASP A 866 18.30 40.09 -33.89
CA ASP A 866 17.24 39.81 -32.92
C ASP A 866 17.88 39.21 -31.65
N PRO A 867 17.71 39.84 -30.46
CA PRO A 867 18.24 39.29 -29.21
C PRO A 867 17.53 38.00 -28.76
N PHE A 868 16.38 37.66 -29.35
CA PHE A 868 15.57 36.51 -28.94
C PHE A 868 15.73 35.29 -29.85
N GLY A 869 15.69 34.10 -29.25
CA GLY A 869 15.49 32.79 -29.87
C GLY A 869 14.03 32.35 -29.77
N ASP A 870 13.77 31.11 -29.39
CA ASP A 870 12.42 30.65 -29.09
C ASP A 870 11.99 31.16 -27.71
N VAL A 871 10.91 31.96 -27.70
CA VAL A 871 10.41 32.63 -26.50
C VAL A 871 9.25 31.83 -25.92
N PHE A 872 9.34 31.45 -24.65
CA PHE A 872 8.33 30.67 -23.95
C PHE A 872 7.65 31.52 -22.88
N LEU A 873 6.36 31.81 -23.07
CA LEU A 873 5.50 32.39 -22.05
C LEU A 873 4.95 31.27 -21.17
N VAL A 874 5.47 31.15 -19.95
CA VAL A 874 5.10 30.11 -18.99
C VAL A 874 4.11 30.67 -17.98
N ILE A 875 2.96 30.04 -17.81
CA ILE A 875 1.88 30.49 -16.93
C ILE A 875 1.56 29.38 -15.94
N ASP A 876 1.88 29.57 -14.66
CA ASP A 876 1.47 28.64 -13.62
C ASP A 876 0.17 29.12 -12.96
N GLY A 877 -0.95 28.47 -13.26
CA GLY A 877 -2.27 28.80 -12.70
C GLY A 877 -3.15 29.68 -13.61
N TRP A 878 -3.65 29.09 -14.71
CA TRP A 878 -4.53 29.75 -15.68
C TRP A 878 -5.80 30.37 -15.07
N ALA A 879 -6.37 29.75 -14.04
CA ALA A 879 -7.57 30.26 -13.36
C ALA A 879 -7.38 31.69 -12.80
N SER A 880 -6.17 32.01 -12.31
CA SER A 880 -5.86 33.34 -11.77
C SER A 880 -5.76 34.40 -12.86
N VAL A 881 -5.24 34.06 -14.05
CA VAL A 881 -5.24 34.98 -15.21
C VAL A 881 -6.67 35.37 -15.54
N ARG A 882 -7.59 34.40 -15.62
CA ARG A 882 -8.99 34.67 -15.97
C ARG A 882 -9.72 35.54 -14.93
N GLN A 883 -9.38 35.39 -13.65
CA GLN A 883 -10.05 36.11 -12.56
C GLN A 883 -9.49 37.52 -12.33
N GLU A 884 -8.16 37.68 -12.38
CA GLU A 884 -7.47 38.92 -11.98
C GLU A 884 -6.88 39.71 -13.17
N PHE A 885 -6.68 39.05 -14.32
CA PHE A 885 -5.99 39.58 -15.50
C PHE A 885 -6.78 39.28 -16.78
N SER A 886 -8.09 39.55 -16.76
CA SER A 886 -9.00 39.20 -17.87
C SER A 886 -8.63 39.90 -19.20
N ALA A 887 -8.05 41.10 -19.15
CA ALA A 887 -7.57 41.81 -20.34
C ALA A 887 -6.42 41.06 -21.04
N GLN A 888 -5.61 40.33 -20.29
CA GLN A 888 -4.48 39.56 -20.80
C GLN A 888 -4.92 38.19 -21.37
N GLU A 889 -6.11 37.67 -20.99
CA GLU A 889 -6.64 36.38 -21.50
C GLU A 889 -6.75 36.38 -23.03
N GLU A 890 -7.33 37.44 -23.61
CA GLU A 890 -7.48 37.57 -25.06
C GLU A 890 -6.12 37.69 -25.76
N SER A 891 -5.22 38.48 -25.19
CA SER A 891 -3.86 38.69 -25.69
C SER A 891 -3.04 37.41 -25.71
N ILE A 892 -3.11 36.60 -24.65
CA ILE A 892 -2.43 35.30 -24.57
C ILE A 892 -3.03 34.29 -25.55
N THR A 893 -4.35 34.32 -25.75
CA THR A 893 -5.02 33.47 -26.73
C THR A 893 -4.59 33.81 -28.17
N ALA A 894 -4.44 35.10 -28.48
CA ALA A 894 -3.90 35.55 -29.76
C ALA A 894 -2.44 35.11 -29.95
N LEU A 895 -1.61 35.20 -28.90
CA LEU A 895 -0.24 34.68 -28.92
C LEU A 895 -0.20 33.18 -29.19
N ALA A 896 -1.05 32.38 -28.54
CA ALA A 896 -1.08 30.93 -28.80
C ALA A 896 -1.50 30.59 -30.24
N THR A 897 -2.33 31.43 -30.87
CA THR A 897 -2.84 31.21 -32.23
C THR A 897 -1.83 31.59 -33.31
N GLN A 898 -1.09 32.69 -33.14
CA GLN A 898 -0.18 33.24 -34.17
C GLN A 898 1.31 33.08 -33.84
N GLY A 899 1.65 32.92 -32.56
CA GLY A 899 3.03 32.99 -32.05
C GLY A 899 3.94 31.86 -32.52
N LEU A 900 3.40 30.64 -32.72
CA LEU A 900 4.21 29.48 -33.13
C LEU A 900 4.93 29.70 -34.46
N SER A 901 4.30 30.41 -35.41
CA SER A 901 4.89 30.77 -36.70
C SER A 901 6.13 31.67 -36.58
N PHE A 902 6.26 32.36 -35.45
CA PHE A 902 7.32 33.32 -35.14
C PHE A 902 8.16 32.90 -33.94
N GLY A 903 8.08 31.63 -33.48
CA GLY A 903 8.91 31.13 -32.37
C GLY A 903 8.53 31.69 -31.00
N VAL A 904 7.25 32.00 -30.80
CA VAL A 904 6.70 32.36 -29.49
C VAL A 904 5.71 31.27 -29.07
N HIS A 905 6.00 30.64 -27.93
CA HIS A 905 5.34 29.45 -27.42
C HIS A 905 4.58 29.79 -26.13
N VAL A 906 3.38 29.23 -25.98
CA VAL A 906 2.60 29.36 -24.74
C VAL A 906 2.63 28.03 -23.99
N VAL A 907 3.10 28.08 -22.74
CA VAL A 907 3.10 26.96 -21.80
C VAL A 907 2.22 27.34 -20.62
N LEU A 908 1.16 26.60 -20.34
CA LEU A 908 0.25 26.93 -19.24
C LEU A 908 0.00 25.73 -18.31
N SER A 909 -0.32 26.02 -17.06
CA SER A 909 -0.87 25.05 -16.12
C SER A 909 -2.29 25.42 -15.70
N ALA A 910 -3.15 24.43 -15.55
CA ALA A 910 -4.51 24.63 -15.03
C ALA A 910 -4.96 23.43 -14.18
N SER A 911 -5.98 23.61 -13.35
CA SER A 911 -6.43 22.52 -12.47
C SER A 911 -7.32 21.52 -13.19
N ARG A 912 -8.03 21.99 -14.22
CA ARG A 912 -8.96 21.20 -15.05
C ARG A 912 -8.94 21.69 -16.48
N TRP A 913 -9.23 20.80 -17.43
CA TRP A 913 -9.39 21.20 -18.84
C TRP A 913 -10.52 22.20 -19.05
N ALA A 914 -11.61 22.10 -18.28
CA ALA A 914 -12.75 23.02 -18.35
C ALA A 914 -12.41 24.49 -18.01
N GLU A 915 -11.25 24.77 -17.38
CA GLU A 915 -10.79 26.13 -17.12
C GLU A 915 -10.24 26.81 -18.38
N VAL A 916 -9.77 26.02 -19.35
CA VAL A 916 -9.18 26.49 -20.60
C VAL A 916 -10.27 26.58 -21.67
N ARG A 917 -10.50 27.77 -22.24
CA ARG A 917 -11.50 27.94 -23.30
C ARG A 917 -11.14 27.10 -24.53
N PRO A 918 -12.14 26.61 -25.30
CA PRO A 918 -11.90 25.83 -26.51
C PRO A 918 -10.93 26.51 -27.50
N SER A 919 -11.06 27.83 -27.68
CA SER A 919 -10.20 28.62 -28.58
C SER A 919 -8.70 28.53 -28.25
N LEU A 920 -8.34 28.44 -26.97
CA LEU A 920 -6.96 28.27 -26.53
C LEU A 920 -6.59 26.79 -26.46
N ARG A 921 -7.49 25.94 -25.94
CA ARG A 921 -7.27 24.49 -25.80
C ARG A 921 -6.94 23.82 -27.14
N ASP A 922 -7.61 24.22 -28.20
CA ASP A 922 -7.43 23.63 -29.53
C ASP A 922 -6.08 24.05 -30.18
N GLN A 923 -5.44 25.12 -29.68
CA GLN A 923 -4.09 25.54 -30.09
C GLN A 923 -2.97 24.82 -29.31
N ILE A 924 -3.32 23.97 -28.34
CA ILE A 924 -2.36 23.25 -27.50
C ILE A 924 -2.17 21.82 -28.06
N GLY A 925 -1.04 21.61 -28.71
CA GLY A 925 -0.66 20.31 -29.26
C GLY A 925 -0.01 19.38 -28.25
N SER A 926 0.90 19.89 -27.39
CA SER A 926 1.57 19.09 -26.37
C SER A 926 0.79 19.10 -25.06
N ARG A 927 0.37 17.93 -24.58
CA ARG A 927 -0.51 17.79 -23.40
C ARG A 927 0.11 16.87 -22.36
N ILE A 928 0.29 17.38 -21.16
CA ILE A 928 0.79 16.65 -19.98
C ILE A 928 -0.35 16.61 -18.96
N GLU A 929 -1.07 15.49 -18.90
CA GLU A 929 -2.17 15.31 -17.96
C GLU A 929 -1.68 14.57 -16.72
N LEU A 930 -1.56 15.29 -15.61
CA LEU A 930 -1.26 14.72 -14.29
C LEU A 930 -2.56 14.20 -13.66
N ARG A 931 -2.47 13.65 -12.44
CA ARG A 931 -3.65 13.21 -11.70
C ARG A 931 -4.72 14.31 -11.65
N LEU A 932 -5.88 14.02 -12.25
CA LEU A 932 -7.06 14.88 -12.20
C LEU A 932 -7.88 14.62 -10.92
N GLY A 933 -8.64 15.63 -10.49
CA GLY A 933 -9.60 15.49 -9.40
C GLY A 933 -10.78 14.63 -9.83
N GLU A 934 -11.33 14.93 -11.01
CA GLU A 934 -12.41 14.23 -11.68
C GLU A 934 -11.84 13.52 -12.93
N PRO A 935 -11.69 12.18 -12.93
CA PRO A 935 -11.18 11.46 -14.10
C PRO A 935 -12.04 11.59 -15.36
N ALA A 936 -13.32 11.97 -15.22
CA ALA A 936 -14.22 12.22 -16.35
C ALA A 936 -13.79 13.41 -17.22
N ASP A 937 -13.03 14.35 -16.64
CA ASP A 937 -12.51 15.54 -17.31
C ASP A 937 -11.28 15.24 -18.18
N SER A 938 -10.78 14.00 -18.18
CA SER A 938 -9.63 13.58 -19.00
C SER A 938 -9.93 13.74 -20.49
N GLU A 939 -9.02 14.40 -21.20
CA GLU A 939 -9.05 14.54 -22.67
C GLU A 939 -8.25 13.42 -23.36
N ILE A 940 -7.49 12.62 -22.61
CA ILE A 940 -6.70 11.50 -23.13
C ILE A 940 -7.51 10.19 -23.07
N ASP A 941 -7.71 9.63 -21.86
CA ASP A 941 -8.51 8.43 -21.65
C ASP A 941 -9.12 8.44 -20.24
N ARG A 942 -10.46 8.53 -20.19
CA ARG A 942 -11.23 8.60 -18.93
C ARG A 942 -11.05 7.37 -18.05
N LYS A 943 -10.91 6.18 -18.63
CA LYS A 943 -10.71 4.93 -17.89
C LYS A 943 -9.28 4.83 -17.38
N ALA A 944 -8.29 5.20 -18.19
CA ALA A 944 -6.90 5.23 -17.74
C ALA A 944 -6.69 6.27 -16.62
N ALA A 945 -7.33 7.44 -16.71
CA ALA A 945 -7.22 8.51 -15.72
C ALA A 945 -7.71 8.10 -14.32
N GLN A 946 -8.68 7.18 -14.25
CA GLN A 946 -9.16 6.63 -12.97
C GLN A 946 -8.06 5.87 -12.22
N HIS A 947 -7.19 5.17 -12.96
CA HIS A 947 -6.12 4.32 -12.44
C HIS A 947 -4.82 5.08 -12.12
N VAL A 948 -4.75 6.39 -12.37
CA VAL A 948 -3.58 7.20 -11.98
C VAL A 948 -3.54 7.33 -10.45
N PRO A 949 -2.44 7.02 -9.75
CA PRO A 949 -2.38 7.09 -8.29
C PRO A 949 -2.65 8.49 -7.72
N ARG A 950 -3.30 8.58 -6.55
CA ARG A 950 -3.63 9.87 -5.88
C ARG A 950 -2.47 10.42 -5.05
N ASP A 951 -1.78 9.57 -4.29
CA ASP A 951 -0.76 9.99 -3.32
C ASP A 951 0.67 10.03 -3.91
N SER A 952 0.77 10.23 -5.23
CA SER A 952 2.05 10.21 -5.95
C SER A 952 2.13 11.40 -6.92
N PRO A 953 2.56 12.59 -6.46
CA PRO A 953 2.68 13.77 -7.30
C PRO A 953 3.68 13.54 -8.44
N GLY A 954 3.39 14.13 -9.60
CA GLY A 954 4.14 13.91 -10.85
C GLY A 954 3.67 12.68 -11.65
N ARG A 955 2.73 11.88 -11.14
CA ARG A 955 2.08 10.80 -11.91
C ARG A 955 0.97 11.36 -12.81
N GLY A 956 0.87 10.78 -14.01
CA GLY A 956 -0.09 11.20 -15.01
C GLY A 956 -0.23 10.22 -16.16
N LEU A 957 -0.83 10.69 -17.25
CA LEU A 957 -0.95 10.01 -18.54
C LEU A 957 -0.19 10.79 -19.63
N SER A 958 0.58 10.05 -20.42
CA SER A 958 1.18 10.53 -21.66
C SER A 958 0.11 10.66 -22.76
N HIS A 959 0.46 11.30 -23.88
CA HIS A 959 -0.42 11.45 -25.03
C HIS A 959 -0.99 10.13 -25.58
N ASP A 960 -0.24 9.03 -25.45
CA ASP A 960 -0.64 7.67 -25.83
C ASP A 960 -1.61 7.01 -24.83
N GLY A 961 -2.01 7.70 -23.75
CA GLY A 961 -2.81 7.13 -22.67
C GLY A 961 -2.02 6.22 -21.71
N LEU A 962 -0.69 6.20 -21.82
CA LEU A 962 0.17 5.38 -20.97
C LEU A 962 0.57 6.12 -19.70
N HIS A 963 0.70 5.39 -18.59
CA HIS A 963 1.14 5.97 -17.32
C HIS A 963 2.56 6.55 -17.42
N MET A 964 2.72 7.76 -16.90
CA MET A 964 4.00 8.47 -16.87
C MET A 964 4.33 9.00 -15.48
N THR A 965 5.60 9.32 -15.26
CA THR A 965 6.10 10.05 -14.10
C THR A 965 7.00 11.19 -14.56
N ILE A 966 6.70 12.41 -14.12
CA ILE A 966 7.52 13.59 -14.34
C ILE A 966 8.81 13.50 -13.52
N ALA A 967 9.94 13.84 -14.13
CA ALA A 967 11.23 13.88 -13.45
C ALA A 967 11.33 15.10 -12.52
N LEU A 968 12.20 15.02 -11.51
CA LEU A 968 12.51 16.15 -10.63
C LEU A 968 13.46 17.13 -11.33
N PRO A 969 13.22 18.45 -11.24
CA PRO A 969 14.02 19.46 -11.91
C PRO A 969 15.46 19.48 -11.38
N ILE A 970 16.38 19.95 -12.21
CA ILE A 970 17.80 20.10 -11.84
C ILE A 970 17.96 21.35 -10.97
N ALA A 971 18.80 21.27 -9.93
CA ALA A 971 19.06 22.39 -9.02
C ALA A 971 19.97 23.46 -9.66
N GLU A 972 20.98 23.05 -10.42
CA GLU A 972 21.94 23.94 -11.07
C GLU A 972 22.13 23.54 -12.54
N VAL A 973 21.85 24.48 -13.44
CA VAL A 973 22.20 24.38 -14.86
C VAL A 973 23.47 25.20 -15.06
N PRO A 974 24.47 24.72 -15.82
CA PRO A 974 25.71 25.48 -16.07
C PRO A 974 25.41 26.89 -16.56
N ALA A 975 26.12 27.89 -16.03
CA ALA A 975 26.00 29.26 -16.48
C ALA A 975 26.50 29.39 -17.93
N GLY A 976 25.65 29.91 -18.81
CA GLY A 976 26.05 30.29 -20.17
C GLY A 976 26.71 31.68 -20.19
N GLU A 977 27.46 31.97 -21.25
CA GLU A 977 28.04 33.31 -21.47
C GLU A 977 26.97 34.36 -21.81
N THR A 978 25.83 33.92 -22.32
CA THR A 978 24.69 34.77 -22.69
C THR A 978 23.57 34.65 -21.67
N VAL A 979 22.76 35.69 -21.54
CA VAL A 979 21.61 35.76 -20.62
C VAL A 979 20.39 36.21 -21.40
N ALA A 980 19.22 35.68 -21.06
CA ALA A 980 17.95 36.07 -21.63
C ALA A 980 17.68 37.57 -21.40
N PRO A 981 17.11 38.27 -22.40
CA PRO A 981 16.79 39.69 -22.25
C PRO A 981 15.83 39.92 -21.08
N ALA A 982 16.20 40.78 -20.14
CA ALA A 982 15.34 41.17 -19.04
C ALA A 982 14.17 42.03 -19.55
N ILE A 983 13.01 41.92 -18.93
CA ILE A 983 11.84 42.75 -19.28
C ILE A 983 11.99 44.13 -18.62
N PRO A 984 12.18 45.20 -19.41
CA PRO A 984 12.37 46.53 -18.86
C PRO A 984 11.03 47.09 -18.35
N LEU A 985 11.01 47.49 -17.08
CA LEU A 985 9.93 48.29 -16.50
C LEU A 985 10.27 49.78 -16.61
N LEU A 986 9.25 50.64 -16.67
CA LEU A 986 9.44 52.08 -16.51
C LEU A 986 10.16 52.37 -15.18
N PRO A 987 11.33 53.04 -15.21
CA PRO A 987 12.01 53.46 -14.01
C PRO A 987 11.09 54.32 -13.13
N THR A 988 11.26 54.24 -11.81
CA THR A 988 10.57 55.14 -10.88
C THR A 988 11.13 56.55 -10.90
N HIS A 989 12.39 56.68 -11.32
CA HIS A 989 13.09 57.95 -11.46
C HIS A 989 13.86 57.95 -12.77
N VAL A 990 13.62 58.97 -13.59
CA VAL A 990 14.34 59.21 -14.85
C VAL A 990 15.07 60.54 -14.70
N ASP A 991 16.40 60.53 -14.71
CA ASP A 991 17.17 61.77 -14.68
C ASP A 991 17.11 62.46 -16.04
N ARG A 992 16.76 63.75 -16.06
CA ARG A 992 16.64 64.53 -17.31
C ARG A 992 17.96 64.59 -18.08
N GLU A 993 19.09 64.81 -17.40
CA GLU A 993 20.37 64.94 -18.12
C GLU A 993 20.82 63.62 -18.73
N ALA A 994 20.63 62.51 -18.00
CA ALA A 994 20.89 61.17 -18.53
C ALA A 994 20.02 60.86 -19.76
N MET A 995 18.73 61.23 -19.70
CA MET A 995 17.80 61.06 -20.83
C MET A 995 18.24 61.87 -22.07
N VAL A 996 18.63 63.14 -21.88
CA VAL A 996 19.08 64.02 -22.98
C VAL A 996 20.42 63.54 -23.56
N ARG A 997 21.36 63.05 -22.75
CA ARG A 997 22.64 62.50 -23.26
C ARG A 997 22.45 61.20 -24.05
N GLY A 998 21.43 60.41 -23.70
CA GLY A 998 21.15 59.11 -24.32
C GLY A 998 20.24 59.15 -25.56
N CYS A 999 19.69 60.31 -25.93
CA CYS A 999 18.76 60.41 -27.06
C CYS A 999 19.47 60.56 -28.41
N SER A 1000 18.79 60.21 -29.50
CA SER A 1000 19.31 60.41 -30.86
C SER A 1000 19.39 61.89 -31.23
N ALA A 1001 20.27 62.26 -32.17
CA ALA A 1001 20.46 63.65 -32.60
C ALA A 1001 19.15 64.32 -33.07
N GLU A 1002 18.25 63.55 -33.72
CA GLU A 1002 16.94 64.03 -34.16
C GLU A 1002 16.01 64.36 -32.98
N LEU A 1003 15.91 63.47 -31.99
CA LEU A 1003 15.10 63.67 -30.79
C LEU A 1003 15.70 64.74 -29.86
N GLY A 1004 17.01 64.93 -29.89
CA GLY A 1004 17.70 65.98 -29.14
C GLY A 1004 17.26 67.39 -29.50
N THR A 1005 16.70 67.61 -30.70
CA THR A 1005 16.15 68.92 -31.11
C THR A 1005 14.71 69.16 -30.68
N ARG A 1006 14.03 68.14 -30.13
CA ARG A 1006 12.63 68.23 -29.68
C ARG A 1006 12.55 68.42 -28.17
N ILE A 1007 11.40 68.92 -27.69
CA ILE A 1007 11.12 69.12 -26.27
C ILE A 1007 10.78 67.76 -25.65
N LEU A 1008 11.67 67.21 -24.82
CA LEU A 1008 11.52 65.89 -24.23
C LEU A 1008 10.82 65.96 -22.87
N ILE A 1009 9.84 65.11 -22.61
CA ILE A 1009 9.11 65.11 -21.33
C ILE A 1009 9.46 63.93 -20.42
N GLY A 1010 9.84 62.78 -20.99
CA GLY A 1010 10.08 61.56 -20.22
C GLY A 1010 10.35 60.34 -21.10
N LEU A 1011 10.23 59.15 -20.51
CA LEU A 1011 10.32 57.87 -21.22
C LEU A 1011 8.94 57.22 -21.38
N ARG A 1012 8.66 56.59 -22.53
CA ARG A 1012 7.45 55.76 -22.74
C ARG A 1012 7.64 54.34 -22.23
N GLU A 1013 6.56 53.68 -21.83
CA GLU A 1013 6.60 52.30 -21.33
C GLU A 1013 7.05 51.29 -22.38
N ARG A 1014 6.55 51.44 -23.62
CA ARG A 1014 6.59 50.36 -24.62
C ARG A 1014 8.00 49.98 -25.07
N GLU A 1015 8.91 50.94 -25.13
CA GLU A 1015 10.28 50.76 -25.65
C GLU A 1015 11.34 51.44 -24.78
N LEU A 1016 10.96 52.02 -23.64
CA LEU A 1016 11.80 52.90 -22.82
C LEU A 1016 12.51 54.01 -23.61
N GLN A 1017 11.91 54.46 -24.70
CA GLN A 1017 12.44 55.55 -25.52
C GLN A 1017 11.97 56.91 -25.02
N PRO A 1018 12.76 57.98 -25.23
CA PRO A 1018 12.32 59.34 -24.97
C PRO A 1018 11.03 59.69 -25.71
N VAL A 1019 10.15 60.40 -25.01
CA VAL A 1019 8.89 60.97 -25.54
C VAL A 1019 9.07 62.47 -25.67
N ALA A 1020 8.75 62.98 -26.85
CA ALA A 1020 8.75 64.40 -27.13
C ALA A 1020 7.32 64.95 -27.12
N VAL A 1021 7.15 66.18 -26.64
CA VAL A 1021 5.89 66.94 -26.76
C VAL A 1021 6.00 67.85 -27.98
N ASP A 1022 4.99 67.80 -28.85
CA ASP A 1022 4.98 68.57 -30.10
C ASP A 1022 4.04 69.77 -30.04
N PHE A 1023 4.58 70.90 -29.60
CA PHE A 1023 3.86 72.17 -29.54
C PHE A 1023 3.67 72.86 -30.90
N LYS A 1024 4.13 72.27 -32.02
CA LYS A 1024 3.84 72.79 -33.36
C LYS A 1024 2.50 72.31 -33.89
N HIS A 1025 2.09 71.11 -33.49
CA HIS A 1025 0.80 70.51 -33.89
C HIS A 1025 -0.27 70.63 -32.82
N HIS A 1026 0.13 70.82 -31.55
CA HIS A 1026 -0.77 70.94 -30.42
C HIS A 1026 -0.32 72.08 -29.51
N SER A 1027 -0.94 73.26 -29.61
CA SER A 1027 -0.51 74.46 -28.88
C SER A 1027 -0.67 74.40 -27.37
N HIS A 1028 -1.46 73.48 -26.84
CA HIS A 1028 -1.82 73.45 -25.41
C HIS A 1028 -1.54 72.10 -24.76
N LEU A 1029 -1.15 72.13 -23.48
CA LEU A 1029 -0.92 70.95 -22.64
C LEU A 1029 -1.60 71.12 -21.26
N LEU A 1030 -2.43 70.14 -20.89
CA LEU A 1030 -3.12 70.08 -19.61
C LEU A 1030 -2.56 68.94 -18.74
N VAL A 1031 -1.92 69.26 -17.62
CA VAL A 1031 -1.39 68.29 -16.66
C VAL A 1031 -2.36 68.15 -15.47
N LEU A 1032 -2.91 66.95 -15.30
CA LEU A 1032 -3.87 66.63 -14.23
C LEU A 1032 -3.24 65.64 -13.25
N GLY A 1033 -3.40 65.88 -11.95
CA GLY A 1033 -3.02 64.86 -10.95
C GLY A 1033 -3.13 65.32 -9.50
N ASP A 1034 -3.12 64.39 -8.56
CA ASP A 1034 -3.29 64.66 -7.14
C ASP A 1034 -2.07 65.35 -6.50
N ASN A 1035 -2.14 65.60 -5.19
CA ASN A 1035 -1.01 66.17 -4.46
C ASN A 1035 0.22 65.26 -4.57
N GLU A 1036 1.40 65.86 -4.68
CA GLU A 1036 2.70 65.14 -4.71
C GLU A 1036 2.88 64.12 -5.85
N CYS A 1037 2.04 64.15 -6.90
CA CYS A 1037 2.18 63.24 -8.03
C CYS A 1037 3.24 63.65 -9.07
N GLY A 1038 3.80 64.85 -8.96
CA GLY A 1038 4.87 65.33 -9.84
C GLY A 1038 4.50 66.46 -10.82
N LYS A 1039 3.31 67.08 -10.72
CA LYS A 1039 2.87 68.19 -11.61
C LYS A 1039 3.90 69.30 -11.80
N THR A 1040 4.34 69.92 -10.70
CA THR A 1040 5.37 70.96 -10.72
C THR A 1040 6.70 70.45 -11.29
N ALA A 1041 7.06 69.19 -11.02
CA ALA A 1041 8.27 68.59 -11.60
C ALA A 1041 8.15 68.45 -13.13
N THR A 1042 6.96 68.09 -13.65
CA THR A 1042 6.66 68.10 -15.08
C THR A 1042 6.82 69.49 -15.67
N LEU A 1043 6.22 70.51 -15.06
CA LEU A 1043 6.35 71.90 -15.52
C LEU A 1043 7.80 72.37 -15.51
N ARG A 1044 8.56 72.01 -14.48
CA ARG A 1044 9.99 72.32 -14.37
C ARG A 1044 10.80 71.69 -15.50
N THR A 1045 10.60 70.40 -15.74
CA THR A 1045 11.27 69.68 -16.84
C THR A 1045 10.91 70.33 -18.18
N LEU A 1046 9.64 70.67 -18.39
CA LEU A 1046 9.19 71.36 -19.60
C LEU A 1046 9.86 72.73 -19.80
N CYS A 1047 9.89 73.57 -18.75
CA CYS A 1047 10.54 74.89 -18.80
C CYS A 1047 12.00 74.76 -19.23
N ARG A 1048 12.75 73.84 -18.60
CA ARG A 1048 14.17 73.67 -18.89
C ARG A 1048 14.41 73.07 -20.28
N GLU A 1049 13.51 72.23 -20.78
CA GLU A 1049 13.61 71.68 -22.13
C GLU A 1049 13.26 72.72 -23.21
N ILE A 1050 12.28 73.61 -22.96
CA ILE A 1050 12.00 74.74 -23.86
C ILE A 1050 13.23 75.65 -23.99
N VAL A 1051 13.88 75.98 -22.87
CA VAL A 1051 15.13 76.78 -22.83
C VAL A 1051 16.30 76.05 -23.51
N ARG A 1052 16.32 74.71 -23.48
CA ARG A 1052 17.36 73.90 -24.12
C ARG A 1052 17.19 73.84 -25.64
N THR A 1053 15.96 73.76 -26.14
CA THR A 1053 15.67 73.56 -27.58
C THR A 1053 15.47 74.85 -28.35
N ASN A 1054 15.16 75.96 -27.68
CA ASN A 1054 14.87 77.24 -28.31
C ASN A 1054 15.80 78.34 -27.77
N THR A 1055 16.00 79.38 -28.57
CA THR A 1055 16.67 80.62 -28.13
C THR A 1055 15.66 81.63 -27.58
N ALA A 1056 16.13 82.65 -26.85
CA ALA A 1056 15.26 83.67 -26.23
C ALA A 1056 14.46 84.50 -27.24
N ILE A 1057 14.93 84.56 -28.50
CA ILE A 1057 14.23 85.23 -29.61
C ILE A 1057 13.12 84.35 -30.17
N GLN A 1058 13.22 83.03 -30.01
CA GLN A 1058 12.24 82.05 -30.53
C GLN A 1058 11.16 81.70 -29.52
N ALA A 1059 11.46 81.70 -28.21
CA ALA A 1059 10.51 81.34 -27.18
C ALA A 1059 10.67 82.21 -25.92
N GLN A 1060 9.55 82.72 -25.42
CA GLN A 1060 9.48 83.50 -24.18
C GLN A 1060 8.45 82.86 -23.23
N LEU A 1061 8.83 82.70 -21.96
CA LEU A 1061 8.04 82.03 -20.93
C LEU A 1061 7.43 83.05 -19.97
N LEU A 1062 6.12 82.95 -19.75
CA LEU A 1062 5.39 83.66 -18.71
C LEU A 1062 4.93 82.64 -17.67
N ILE A 1063 5.49 82.71 -16.46
CA ILE A 1063 5.24 81.71 -15.40
C ILE A 1063 4.27 82.27 -14.36
N ILE A 1064 3.17 81.57 -14.13
CA ILE A 1064 2.18 81.85 -13.10
C ILE A 1064 2.27 80.76 -12.06
N ASP A 1065 2.80 81.12 -10.88
CA ASP A 1065 3.09 80.16 -9.82
C ASP A 1065 2.91 80.82 -8.46
N PHE A 1066 1.71 80.66 -7.89
CA PHE A 1066 1.34 81.25 -6.60
C PHE A 1066 2.03 80.58 -5.41
N ARG A 1067 2.57 79.37 -5.56
CA ARG A 1067 3.30 78.65 -4.51
C ARG A 1067 4.81 78.81 -4.57
N ARG A 1068 5.34 79.43 -5.64
CA ARG A 1068 6.77 79.67 -5.85
C ARG A 1068 7.59 78.38 -5.97
N ALA A 1069 6.98 77.32 -6.49
CA ALA A 1069 7.60 76.02 -6.70
C ALA A 1069 8.43 75.91 -8.00
N LEU A 1070 8.30 76.89 -8.90
CA LEU A 1070 9.05 77.07 -10.16
C LEU A 1070 10.04 78.25 -10.10
N LEU A 1071 10.31 78.79 -8.92
CA LEU A 1071 11.28 79.87 -8.73
C LEU A 1071 12.70 79.37 -9.07
N GLY A 1072 13.47 80.14 -9.85
CA GLY A 1072 14.84 79.79 -10.24
C GLY A 1072 14.94 78.73 -11.35
N VAL A 1073 13.83 78.25 -11.90
CA VAL A 1073 13.83 77.26 -12.99
C VAL A 1073 14.32 77.87 -14.32
N VAL A 1074 14.00 79.14 -14.56
CA VAL A 1074 14.42 79.91 -15.74
C VAL A 1074 15.05 81.22 -15.26
N GLU A 1075 16.37 81.31 -15.36
CA GLU A 1075 17.14 82.52 -15.00
C GLU A 1075 17.69 83.26 -16.23
N SER A 1076 17.47 82.68 -17.42
CA SER A 1076 17.89 83.23 -18.72
C SER A 1076 16.91 84.29 -19.25
N GLU A 1077 17.31 85.00 -20.32
CA GLU A 1077 16.50 86.00 -21.03
C GLU A 1077 15.16 85.47 -21.59
N HIS A 1078 14.93 84.15 -21.57
CA HIS A 1078 13.65 83.54 -21.95
C HIS A 1078 12.50 83.90 -20.98
N LEU A 1079 12.76 84.37 -19.76
CA LEU A 1079 11.71 84.73 -18.80
C LEU A 1079 11.08 86.09 -19.14
N GLY A 1080 9.86 86.08 -19.67
CA GLY A 1080 9.10 87.31 -20.00
C GLY A 1080 8.32 87.91 -18.83
N GLY A 1081 8.02 87.12 -17.81
CA GLY A 1081 7.38 87.60 -16.59
C GLY A 1081 7.02 86.47 -15.62
N TYR A 1082 6.93 86.81 -14.34
CA TYR A 1082 6.68 85.86 -13.26
C TYR A 1082 5.59 86.38 -12.31
N ALA A 1083 4.46 85.68 -12.21
CA ALA A 1083 3.35 86.02 -11.34
C ALA A 1083 3.30 85.11 -10.11
N MET A 1084 3.71 85.64 -8.95
CA MET A 1084 3.69 84.92 -7.66
C MET A 1084 2.38 85.10 -6.86
N SER A 1085 1.44 85.89 -7.37
CA SER A 1085 0.15 86.18 -6.74
C SER A 1085 -0.86 86.69 -7.75
N GLN A 1086 -2.15 86.68 -7.39
CA GLN A 1086 -3.21 87.22 -8.25
C GLN A 1086 -3.00 88.71 -8.58
N ALA A 1087 -2.45 89.50 -7.66
CA ALA A 1087 -2.12 90.91 -7.90
C ALA A 1087 -0.99 91.07 -8.93
N ALA A 1088 0.05 90.23 -8.85
CA ALA A 1088 1.12 90.24 -9.85
C ALA A 1088 0.62 89.81 -11.23
N LEU A 1089 -0.29 88.82 -11.28
CA LEU A 1089 -0.94 88.40 -12.52
C LEU A 1089 -1.78 89.53 -13.13
N ALA A 1090 -2.52 90.29 -12.32
CA ALA A 1090 -3.31 91.42 -12.79
C ALA A 1090 -2.47 92.55 -13.42
N VAL A 1091 -1.19 92.65 -13.08
CA VAL A 1091 -0.24 93.61 -13.68
C VAL A 1091 0.38 93.05 -14.97
N LEU A 1092 0.71 91.76 -15.00
CA LEU A 1092 1.39 91.14 -16.14
C LEU A 1092 0.45 90.79 -17.30
N LEU A 1093 -0.79 90.42 -16.99
CA LEU A 1093 -1.74 89.93 -18.00
C LEU A 1093 -2.11 90.98 -19.07
N PRO A 1094 -2.38 92.27 -18.73
CA PRO A 1094 -2.70 93.28 -19.74
C PRO A 1094 -1.62 93.40 -20.83
N SER A 1095 -0.33 93.39 -20.45
CA SER A 1095 0.78 93.45 -21.41
C SER A 1095 0.84 92.22 -22.32
N LEU A 1096 0.52 91.02 -21.80
CA LEU A 1096 0.41 89.82 -22.64
C LEU A 1096 -0.74 89.95 -23.65
N LEU A 1097 -1.90 90.41 -23.19
CA LEU A 1097 -3.09 90.57 -24.04
C LEU A 1097 -2.85 91.62 -25.14
N GLU A 1098 -2.15 92.72 -24.85
CA GLU A 1098 -1.75 93.71 -25.85
C GLU A 1098 -0.86 93.09 -26.94
N VAL A 1099 0.11 92.24 -26.56
CA VAL A 1099 0.96 91.53 -27.53
C VAL A 1099 0.15 90.55 -28.38
N LEU A 1100 -0.76 89.78 -27.78
CA LEU A 1100 -1.63 88.85 -28.52
C LEU A 1100 -2.58 89.58 -29.47
N GLN A 1101 -3.17 90.69 -29.01
CA GLN A 1101 -4.05 91.53 -29.82
C GLN A 1101 -3.30 92.14 -31.02
N ALA A 1102 -2.05 92.57 -30.83
CA ALA A 1102 -1.22 93.08 -31.90
C ALA A 1102 -0.80 92.01 -32.93
N ARG A 1103 -0.76 90.74 -32.51
CA ARG A 1103 -0.48 89.59 -33.39
C ARG A 1103 -1.72 89.07 -34.13
N MET A 1104 -2.92 89.54 -33.80
CA MET A 1104 -4.14 89.11 -34.49
C MET A 1104 -4.04 89.34 -36.00
N PRO A 1105 -4.48 88.38 -36.83
CA PRO A 1105 -4.44 88.53 -38.27
C PRO A 1105 -5.17 89.81 -38.70
N PRO A 1106 -4.53 90.71 -39.47
CA PRO A 1106 -5.20 91.91 -39.92
C PRO A 1106 -6.30 91.53 -40.93
N PRO A 1107 -7.41 92.29 -41.01
CA PRO A 1107 -8.57 91.94 -41.82
C PRO A 1107 -8.29 91.88 -43.34
N ASP A 1108 -7.16 92.43 -43.79
CA ASP A 1108 -6.67 92.44 -45.17
C ASP A 1108 -5.53 91.44 -45.44
N ALA A 1109 -5.23 90.53 -44.51
CA ALA A 1109 -4.20 89.51 -44.69
C ALA A 1109 -4.49 88.61 -45.90
N SER A 1110 -3.50 88.43 -46.77
CA SER A 1110 -3.60 87.49 -47.90
C SER A 1110 -3.60 86.03 -47.42
N GLN A 1111 -4.19 85.11 -48.20
CA GLN A 1111 -4.19 83.68 -47.88
C GLN A 1111 -2.78 83.09 -47.71
N ALA A 1112 -1.79 83.62 -48.44
CA ALA A 1112 -0.39 83.22 -48.30
C ALA A 1112 0.20 83.70 -46.96
N GLN A 1113 -0.11 84.94 -46.56
CA GLN A 1113 0.31 85.46 -45.25
C GLN A 1113 -0.31 84.68 -44.11
N LEU A 1114 -1.62 84.36 -44.18
CA LEU A 1114 -2.33 83.55 -43.18
C LEU A 1114 -1.74 82.14 -43.05
N ARG A 1115 -1.40 81.48 -44.16
CA ARG A 1115 -0.80 80.14 -44.14
C ARG A 1115 0.63 80.13 -43.59
N ASP A 1116 1.40 81.17 -43.91
CA ASP A 1116 2.84 81.21 -43.61
C ASP A 1116 3.15 82.01 -42.32
N GLY A 1117 2.12 82.55 -41.63
CA GLY A 1117 2.28 83.27 -40.35
C GLY A 1117 2.97 84.64 -40.45
N SER A 1118 3.12 85.21 -41.65
CA SER A 1118 4.18 86.18 -41.92
C SER A 1118 3.85 87.66 -41.61
N TRP A 1119 2.73 87.95 -40.93
CA TRP A 1119 2.30 89.34 -40.63
C TRP A 1119 2.84 89.87 -39.30
N TRP A 1120 3.41 89.01 -38.47
CA TRP A 1120 4.11 89.38 -37.24
C TRP A 1120 5.45 88.64 -37.15
N SER A 1121 6.34 89.13 -36.28
CA SER A 1121 7.59 88.46 -35.95
C SER A 1121 7.88 88.64 -34.46
N GLY A 1122 8.36 87.59 -33.81
CA GLY A 1122 8.66 87.59 -32.38
C GLY A 1122 8.73 86.17 -31.81
N PRO A 1123 8.99 86.03 -30.51
CA PRO A 1123 9.03 84.73 -29.87
C PRO A 1123 7.62 84.13 -29.70
N ASP A 1124 7.55 82.81 -29.71
CA ASP A 1124 6.39 82.07 -29.22
C ASP A 1124 6.23 82.28 -27.71
N LEU A 1125 5.02 82.52 -27.26
CA LEU A 1125 4.67 82.85 -25.90
C LEU A 1125 4.16 81.60 -25.17
N TYR A 1126 4.97 81.07 -24.26
CA TYR A 1126 4.61 79.95 -23.40
C TYR A 1126 4.07 80.46 -22.06
N VAL A 1127 2.76 80.36 -21.87
CA VAL A 1127 2.10 80.67 -20.60
C VAL A 1127 2.03 79.40 -19.77
N ILE A 1128 2.80 79.34 -18.68
CA ILE A 1128 2.91 78.18 -17.80
C ILE A 1128 2.19 78.50 -16.49
N VAL A 1129 1.16 77.72 -16.17
CA VAL A 1129 0.33 77.92 -14.99
C VAL A 1129 0.45 76.70 -14.08
N ASP A 1130 1.09 76.87 -12.92
CA ASP A 1130 1.07 75.86 -11.86
C ASP A 1130 -0.12 76.09 -10.92
N ASP A 1131 -0.65 75.01 -10.35
CA ASP A 1131 -1.82 75.00 -9.45
C ASP A 1131 -2.98 75.89 -9.94
N TYR A 1132 -3.48 75.63 -11.15
CA TYR A 1132 -4.57 76.40 -11.76
C TYR A 1132 -5.85 76.47 -10.90
N ASP A 1133 -6.08 75.49 -10.04
CA ASP A 1133 -7.16 75.52 -9.04
C ASP A 1133 -7.07 76.68 -8.04
N LEU A 1134 -5.89 77.29 -7.87
CA LEU A 1134 -5.70 78.53 -7.10
C LEU A 1134 -5.92 79.80 -7.92
N VAL A 1135 -5.81 79.71 -9.25
CA VAL A 1135 -6.01 80.83 -10.19
C VAL A 1135 -7.48 80.96 -10.55
N ALA A 1136 -8.15 79.83 -10.81
CA ALA A 1136 -9.57 79.75 -11.10
C ALA A 1136 -10.38 79.57 -9.81
N THR A 1137 -10.73 80.69 -9.18
CA THR A 1137 -11.52 80.70 -7.94
C THR A 1137 -13.02 80.81 -8.24
N PRO A 1138 -13.92 80.43 -7.31
CA PRO A 1138 -15.36 80.67 -7.47
C PRO A 1138 -15.75 82.14 -7.66
N ALA A 1139 -14.89 83.08 -7.25
CA ALA A 1139 -15.09 84.52 -7.39
C ALA A 1139 -14.74 85.05 -8.80
N GLY A 1140 -14.11 84.23 -9.65
CA GLY A 1140 -13.69 84.59 -11.00
C GLY A 1140 -12.35 83.98 -11.37
N ASN A 1141 -12.10 83.90 -12.68
CA ASN A 1141 -10.85 83.42 -13.26
C ASN A 1141 -10.08 84.59 -13.86
N ALA A 1142 -8.88 84.87 -13.33
CA ALA A 1142 -8.03 85.94 -13.82
C ALA A 1142 -7.57 85.74 -15.28
N LEU A 1143 -7.52 84.49 -15.76
CA LEU A 1143 -7.09 84.14 -17.11
C LEU A 1143 -8.24 84.08 -18.13
N ALA A 1144 -9.47 84.37 -17.72
CA ALA A 1144 -10.63 84.36 -18.62
C ALA A 1144 -10.46 85.21 -19.91
N PRO A 1145 -9.79 86.37 -19.91
CA PRO A 1145 -9.59 87.15 -21.13
C PRO A 1145 -8.76 86.45 -22.21
N ILE A 1146 -7.96 85.44 -21.87
CA ILE A 1146 -7.14 84.70 -22.85
C ILE A 1146 -8.00 83.84 -23.79
N ILE A 1147 -9.22 83.48 -23.37
CA ILE A 1147 -10.13 82.59 -24.11
C ILE A 1147 -10.38 83.08 -25.54
N GLU A 1148 -10.47 84.40 -25.75
CA GLU A 1148 -10.72 85.01 -27.07
C GLU A 1148 -9.60 84.69 -28.09
N PHE A 1149 -8.38 84.44 -27.61
CA PHE A 1149 -7.20 84.19 -28.44
C PHE A 1149 -6.91 82.71 -28.66
N LEU A 1150 -7.52 81.80 -27.88
CA LEU A 1150 -7.25 80.36 -27.97
C LEU A 1150 -7.55 79.73 -29.35
N PRO A 1151 -8.64 80.09 -30.06
CA PRO A 1151 -8.89 79.56 -31.41
C PRO A 1151 -7.81 79.93 -32.43
N TYR A 1152 -7.05 80.99 -32.16
CA TYR A 1152 -5.98 81.51 -33.02
C TYR A 1152 -4.59 81.21 -32.44
N ALA A 1153 -4.49 80.33 -31.44
CA ALA A 1153 -3.26 80.13 -30.68
C ALA A 1153 -2.03 79.78 -31.54
N ASP A 1154 -2.20 78.91 -32.54
CA ASP A 1154 -1.14 78.53 -33.48
C ASP A 1154 -0.64 79.75 -34.29
N ASP A 1155 -1.57 80.59 -34.78
CA ASP A 1155 -1.28 81.78 -35.58
C ASP A 1155 -0.59 82.88 -34.76
N LEU A 1156 -0.88 82.98 -33.46
CA LEU A 1156 -0.33 83.99 -32.55
C LEU A 1156 0.98 83.55 -31.88
N GLY A 1157 1.37 82.29 -32.05
CA GLY A 1157 2.47 81.66 -31.30
C GLY A 1157 2.16 81.53 -29.81
N LEU A 1158 0.89 81.40 -29.42
CA LEU A 1158 0.46 81.26 -28.02
C LEU A 1158 0.40 79.79 -27.62
N ARG A 1159 1.16 79.42 -26.59
CA ARG A 1159 1.15 78.07 -26.02
C ARG A 1159 0.76 78.12 -24.56
N LEU A 1160 -0.22 77.31 -24.17
CA LEU A 1160 -0.78 77.32 -22.82
C LEU A 1160 -0.54 75.97 -22.15
N VAL A 1161 0.21 75.98 -21.05
CA VAL A 1161 0.53 74.80 -20.25
C VAL A 1161 -0.07 74.97 -18.87
N ILE A 1162 -1.07 74.16 -18.53
CA ILE A 1162 -1.79 74.26 -17.27
C ILE A 1162 -1.57 72.99 -16.45
N ALA A 1163 -1.12 73.14 -15.19
CA ALA A 1163 -1.18 72.08 -14.21
C ALA A 1163 -2.31 72.33 -13.20
N ARG A 1164 -3.12 71.30 -12.94
CA ARG A 1164 -4.25 71.37 -12.00
C ARG A 1164 -4.35 70.10 -11.17
N ARG A 1165 -4.85 70.24 -9.94
CA ARG A 1165 -5.26 69.08 -9.14
C ARG A 1165 -6.36 68.26 -9.83
N SER A 1166 -6.30 66.92 -9.77
CA SER A 1166 -7.36 66.04 -10.29
C SER A 1166 -8.68 66.12 -9.52
N GLY A 1167 -8.63 66.47 -8.23
CA GLY A 1167 -9.83 66.67 -7.41
C GLY A 1167 -10.80 67.71 -8.00
N GLY A 1168 -12.04 67.29 -8.24
CA GLY A 1168 -13.09 68.19 -8.75
C GLY A 1168 -12.88 68.61 -10.21
N VAL A 1169 -12.17 67.79 -11.00
CA VAL A 1169 -12.04 67.96 -12.47
C VAL A 1169 -13.40 68.04 -13.13
N GLU A 1170 -14.34 67.16 -12.79
CA GLU A 1170 -15.65 67.08 -13.47
C GLU A 1170 -16.39 68.43 -13.52
N ARG A 1171 -16.38 69.18 -12.41
CA ARG A 1171 -17.02 70.49 -12.32
C ARG A 1171 -16.20 71.57 -13.03
N ALA A 1172 -14.88 71.49 -12.94
CA ALA A 1172 -14.00 72.48 -13.56
C ALA A 1172 -13.91 72.32 -15.08
N MET A 1173 -14.24 71.16 -15.65
CA MET A 1173 -14.31 71.02 -17.12
C MET A 1173 -15.48 71.78 -17.76
N PHE A 1174 -16.40 72.32 -16.96
CA PHE A 1174 -17.42 73.26 -17.41
C PHE A 1174 -16.99 74.73 -17.24
N GLU A 1175 -15.82 74.99 -16.65
CA GLU A 1175 -15.25 76.32 -16.57
C GLU A 1175 -14.79 76.76 -17.98
N PRO A 1176 -15.07 78.00 -18.42
CA PRO A 1176 -14.93 78.40 -19.82
C PRO A 1176 -13.53 78.17 -20.43
N LEU A 1177 -12.45 78.38 -19.69
CA LEU A 1177 -11.09 78.19 -20.21
C LEU A 1177 -10.79 76.69 -20.44
N LEU A 1178 -11.03 75.84 -19.45
CA LEU A 1178 -10.78 74.40 -19.57
C LEU A 1178 -11.72 73.73 -20.58
N ALA A 1179 -12.98 74.19 -20.68
CA ALA A 1179 -13.92 73.76 -21.72
C ALA A 1179 -13.40 74.09 -23.13
N SER A 1180 -12.92 75.33 -23.34
CA SER A 1180 -12.37 75.75 -24.63
C SER A 1180 -11.12 74.94 -25.02
N LEU A 1181 -10.22 74.66 -24.06
CA LEU A 1181 -9.04 73.83 -24.31
C LEU A 1181 -9.40 72.39 -24.67
N ARG A 1182 -10.47 71.84 -24.09
CA ARG A 1182 -10.97 70.51 -24.45
C ARG A 1182 -11.48 70.48 -25.89
N ASP A 1183 -12.28 71.48 -26.24
CA ASP A 1183 -12.96 71.54 -27.53
C ASP A 1183 -11.95 71.78 -28.68
N LEU A 1184 -10.82 72.43 -28.38
CA LEU A 1184 -9.69 72.63 -29.30
C LEU A 1184 -8.71 71.44 -29.39
N GLY A 1185 -8.92 70.34 -28.65
CA GLY A 1185 -8.07 69.15 -28.74
C GLY A 1185 -6.69 69.30 -28.08
N CYS A 1186 -6.65 69.89 -26.88
CA CYS A 1186 -5.45 70.02 -26.04
C CYS A 1186 -4.83 68.66 -25.67
N MET A 1187 -3.49 68.56 -25.67
CA MET A 1187 -2.79 67.39 -25.13
C MET A 1187 -3.05 67.30 -23.63
N SER A 1188 -3.24 66.10 -23.09
CA SER A 1188 -3.40 65.90 -21.65
C SER A 1188 -2.36 64.94 -21.09
N LEU A 1189 -1.84 65.24 -19.90
CA LEU A 1189 -1.03 64.33 -19.11
C LEU A 1189 -1.76 64.04 -17.80
N THR A 1190 -2.35 62.86 -17.71
CA THR A 1190 -3.08 62.41 -16.52
C THR A 1190 -2.15 61.59 -15.63
N MET A 1191 -1.71 62.19 -14.52
CA MET A 1191 -0.87 61.56 -13.50
C MET A 1191 -1.74 60.87 -12.43
N SER A 1192 -1.14 60.43 -11.32
CA SER A 1192 -1.86 59.74 -10.24
C SER A 1192 -3.12 60.48 -9.77
N GLY A 1193 -4.25 59.77 -9.70
CA GLY A 1193 -5.54 60.28 -9.22
C GLY A 1193 -6.40 59.21 -8.54
N SER A 1194 -7.51 59.60 -7.90
CA SER A 1194 -8.49 58.68 -7.30
C SER A 1194 -9.59 58.28 -8.30
N SER A 1195 -9.89 56.98 -8.42
CA SER A 1195 -10.90 56.42 -9.34
C SER A 1195 -12.37 56.76 -9.04
N ALA A 1196 -12.65 57.49 -7.95
CA ALA A 1196 -14.01 57.88 -7.56
C ALA A 1196 -14.58 59.05 -8.39
N GLN A 1197 -13.90 59.49 -9.45
CA GLN A 1197 -14.24 60.64 -10.28
C GLN A 1197 -14.29 60.15 -11.73
N SER A 1198 -15.49 60.08 -12.31
CA SER A 1198 -15.82 59.41 -13.57
C SER A 1198 -15.80 60.33 -14.81
N ALA A 1199 -15.13 61.49 -14.76
CA ALA A 1199 -14.88 62.30 -15.95
C ALA A 1199 -13.37 62.46 -16.19
N SER A 1200 -12.84 61.67 -17.12
CA SER A 1200 -11.50 61.80 -17.69
C SER A 1200 -11.48 62.79 -18.84
N PHE A 1201 -10.35 63.48 -19.02
CA PHE A 1201 -10.04 64.24 -20.24
C PHE A 1201 -9.39 63.26 -21.22
N GLY A 1202 -10.19 62.40 -21.87
CA GLY A 1202 -9.74 61.25 -22.66
C GLY A 1202 -10.45 59.94 -22.29
N CYS A 1203 -9.99 58.80 -22.81
CA CYS A 1203 -10.58 57.47 -22.54
C CYS A 1203 -10.02 56.82 -21.26
N ALA A 1204 -8.86 57.24 -20.75
CA ALA A 1204 -8.24 56.63 -19.58
C ALA A 1204 -8.81 57.13 -18.23
N GLU A 1205 -9.29 56.19 -17.40
CA GLU A 1205 -9.69 56.47 -16.00
C GLU A 1205 -8.48 56.85 -15.12
N PRO A 1206 -8.63 57.77 -14.14
CA PRO A 1206 -7.56 58.09 -13.20
C PRO A 1206 -7.23 56.91 -12.29
N VAL A 1207 -6.01 56.37 -12.40
CA VAL A 1207 -5.47 55.29 -11.56
C VAL A 1207 -4.43 55.86 -10.59
N ARG A 1208 -4.24 55.20 -9.44
CA ARG A 1208 -3.11 55.50 -8.55
C ARG A 1208 -1.78 55.11 -9.22
N LEU A 1209 -0.91 56.10 -9.43
CA LEU A 1209 0.38 55.95 -10.10
C LEU A 1209 1.52 56.46 -9.19
N PRO A 1210 2.75 55.93 -9.33
CA PRO A 1210 3.93 56.50 -8.67
C PRO A 1210 4.16 57.97 -9.09
N PRO A 1211 4.87 58.76 -8.28
CA PRO A 1211 5.25 60.12 -8.65
C PRO A 1211 5.98 60.16 -10.00
N GLY A 1212 5.64 61.16 -10.83
CA GLY A 1212 6.19 61.33 -12.17
C GLY A 1212 5.59 60.42 -13.24
N ARG A 1213 4.76 59.43 -12.88
CA ARG A 1213 4.11 58.54 -13.85
C ARG A 1213 2.74 59.08 -14.24
N GLY A 1214 2.45 59.05 -15.55
CA GLY A 1214 1.18 59.52 -16.09
C GLY A 1214 0.92 59.01 -17.49
N VAL A 1215 -0.34 59.10 -17.92
CA VAL A 1215 -0.78 58.78 -19.28
C VAL A 1215 -0.80 60.07 -20.08
N LEU A 1216 0.03 60.14 -21.13
CA LEU A 1216 0.05 61.23 -22.10
C LEU A 1216 -0.94 60.90 -23.22
N THR A 1217 -1.86 61.81 -23.49
CA THR A 1217 -2.85 61.70 -24.56
C THR A 1217 -2.64 62.85 -25.53
N SER A 1218 -2.20 62.54 -26.75
CA SER A 1218 -2.00 63.54 -27.80
C SER A 1218 -3.29 63.78 -28.59
N ARG A 1219 -4.02 62.69 -28.89
CA ARG A 1219 -5.31 62.62 -29.59
C ARG A 1219 -6.14 61.48 -29.00
N VAL A 1220 -7.45 61.52 -29.21
CA VAL A 1220 -8.34 60.43 -28.79
C VAL A 1220 -7.90 59.12 -29.49
N GLY A 1221 -7.48 58.13 -28.69
CA GLY A 1221 -6.95 56.85 -29.17
C GLY A 1221 -5.42 56.73 -29.20
N ASP A 1222 -4.68 57.80 -28.90
CA ASP A 1222 -3.21 57.81 -28.79
C ASP A 1222 -2.79 58.09 -27.34
N GLU A 1223 -3.04 57.10 -26.48
CA GLU A 1223 -2.73 57.12 -25.04
C GLU A 1223 -1.44 56.35 -24.77
N GLU A 1224 -0.41 57.02 -24.25
CA GLU A 1224 0.87 56.41 -23.89
C GLU A 1224 1.18 56.58 -22.40
N LEU A 1225 1.49 55.48 -21.71
CA LEU A 1225 2.01 55.57 -20.34
C LEU A 1225 3.48 56.02 -20.37
N ILE A 1226 3.77 57.10 -19.65
CA ILE A 1226 5.10 57.70 -19.57
C ILE A 1226 5.57 57.88 -18.12
N GLN A 1227 6.89 57.90 -17.95
CA GLN A 1227 7.55 58.41 -16.75
C GLN A 1227 8.22 59.73 -17.09
N VAL A 1228 7.72 60.81 -16.52
CA VAL A 1228 8.26 62.17 -16.66
C VAL A 1228 9.68 62.22 -16.10
N ALA A 1229 10.57 62.88 -16.83
CA ALA A 1229 11.93 63.09 -16.38
C ALA A 1229 11.96 64.05 -15.19
N TRP A 1230 12.77 63.73 -14.20
CA TRP A 1230 12.96 64.51 -13.00
C TRP A 1230 14.08 65.54 -13.20
N SER A 1231 13.83 66.72 -12.65
CA SER A 1231 14.71 67.88 -12.68
C SER A 1231 14.84 68.41 -11.25
N PRO A 1232 16.06 68.59 -10.71
CA PRO A 1232 16.24 69.10 -9.35
C PRO A 1232 15.61 70.50 -9.22
N PRO A 1233 14.99 70.85 -8.07
CA PRO A 1233 14.39 72.16 -7.84
C PRO A 1233 15.38 73.31 -8.04
#